data_AF-A0A523J6Y3-F1
#
_entry.id   AF-A0A523J6Y3-F1
#
_cell.length_a   1.000
_cell.length_b   1.000
_cell.length_c   1.000
_cell.angle_alpha   90.00
_cell.angle_beta   90.00
_cell.angle_gamma   90.00
#
_symmetry.space_group_name_H-M   'P 1'
#
loop_
_entity.id
_entity.type
_entity.pdbx_description
1 polymer ?
#
loop_
_entity_poly.entity_id
_entity_poly.type
_entity_poly.pdbx_seq_one_letter_code
_entity_poly.pdbx_strand_id
1 'polypeptide(L)'
;MRGVSRRWASAGGSGPLLLLCALAVACGDAPTRAPREVRAEISWLESVRPEAPRSTTAPNQPKIWALLINGGGRPAINYQSHLLHVRELAQLLISSGIPKQRIVVFSSDGSDPEPDLAVRDLQADPDFWLIEGLPLGRQLAPRLRYENSKLEDLSMRPATLEALVNWVEQEGQQLEPGDTLFVYVTDHGKRNPKDVHNNSIVLWGDELYVDEFKGLIAALPEQVRVVSLMSQCYSGAFANAMYDLDEPDRTSGNVCGYYSSSRERPAYGCYPENRGKHNVGHSFRFFEALRIHGNLADAHDRVLLTDRTPDVPNRTSDQFLARILSREAARRGLETADFIDELLQEAMRNEARYASEFVKIDHMGHAFGSFSPRSRRELSQRAREIPGLGKQLKSYARRWEVALLDLKRENLRRFLEVYPSWKDEMDSKFLSALEPDEQRRFTRALLTDLVSFTRLDLDISDRLHALKTIADESKTASYRMDVRRGAILRIRALLTRIAGRVYLERGGEAALRAEFEGLETCEALAFATGQDPTSRARALPPPFPPLVEESELLENVLPGWLGIEFSPLKPRRRERLDLERGAVHVNKVIPDSPAEEAGLLEQDIIIGPPEAAFVEPHQIREWIMTSVVGEERRLVILRQRARMTVVVRVGAAPI
;
A
#
# COMPACT_ATOMS: atom_id res chain seq x y z
N MET A 1 7.51 60.07 -1.23
CA MET A 1 7.53 59.86 0.23
C MET A 1 6.12 59.47 0.70
N ARG A 2 6.08 58.57 1.67
CA ARG A 2 4.94 57.81 2.26
C ARG A 2 3.85 58.75 2.80
N GLY A 3 2.59 58.38 2.99
CA GLY A 3 1.86 57.10 2.93
C GLY A 3 0.56 57.32 3.71
N VAL A 4 -0.59 57.13 3.06
CA VAL A 4 -1.91 57.56 3.56
C VAL A 4 -2.75 56.34 3.98
N SER A 5 -3.42 56.49 5.12
CA SER A 5 -4.35 55.54 5.73
C SER A 5 -5.65 55.41 4.93
N ARG A 6 -6.28 54.23 4.99
CA ARG A 6 -7.71 54.05 4.70
C ARG A 6 -8.38 53.12 5.70
N ARG A 7 -9.69 53.33 5.75
CA ARG A 7 -10.69 53.02 6.76
C ARG A 7 -11.75 52.12 6.07
N TRP A 8 -12.43 51.26 6.86
CA TRP A 8 -13.78 50.67 6.69
C TRP A 8 -13.98 49.22 6.15
N ALA A 9 -14.57 48.40 7.05
CA ALA A 9 -15.86 47.68 6.98
C ALA A 9 -16.09 46.38 6.16
N SER A 10 -16.27 45.29 6.92
CA SER A 10 -17.40 44.30 6.98
C SER A 10 -17.73 43.27 5.89
N ALA A 11 -18.15 42.09 6.42
CA ALA A 11 -18.87 40.93 5.85
C ALA A 11 -18.02 39.93 5.06
N GLY A 12 -18.12 38.60 5.20
CA GLY A 12 -18.97 37.71 5.97
C GLY A 12 -18.77 36.28 5.43
N GLY A 13 -18.90 35.25 6.27
CA GLY A 13 -19.03 33.85 5.84
C GLY A 13 -17.79 32.97 6.02
N SER A 14 -17.76 32.21 7.12
CA SER A 14 -16.87 31.06 7.27
C SER A 14 -17.57 29.97 8.07
N GLY A 15 -18.10 28.97 7.35
CA GLY A 15 -18.49 27.68 7.94
C GLY A 15 -17.26 26.78 8.13
N PRO A 16 -17.22 25.91 9.17
CA PRO A 16 -16.10 24.99 9.32
C PRO A 16 -16.40 23.67 8.59
N LEU A 17 -15.55 23.33 7.63
CA LEU A 17 -15.46 21.99 7.05
C LEU A 17 -14.89 21.01 8.10
N LEU A 18 -15.62 19.92 8.33
CA LEU A 18 -15.15 18.74 9.05
C LEU A 18 -14.01 18.06 8.29
N LEU A 19 -12.83 17.95 8.90
CA LEU A 19 -11.69 17.19 8.38
C LEU A 19 -11.78 15.72 8.84
N LEU A 20 -12.01 14.82 7.89
CA LEU A 20 -11.91 13.37 8.02
C LEU A 20 -10.44 12.93 7.96
N CYS A 21 -9.82 12.58 9.10
CA CYS A 21 -8.52 11.88 9.11
C CYS A 21 -8.72 10.36 9.02
N ALA A 22 -8.59 9.79 7.83
CA ALA A 22 -8.31 8.38 7.62
C ALA A 22 -6.80 8.23 7.38
N LEU A 23 -6.10 7.51 8.27
CA LEU A 23 -4.68 7.18 8.11
C LEU A 23 -4.52 6.08 7.04
N ALA A 24 -4.64 6.47 5.78
CA ALA A 24 -3.75 6.00 4.75
C ALA A 24 -2.62 7.04 4.69
N VAL A 25 -1.36 6.62 4.74
CA VAL A 25 -0.25 7.52 4.40
C VAL A 25 -0.41 7.80 2.91
N ALA A 26 -1.13 8.86 2.58
CA ALA A 26 -1.17 9.44 1.25
C ALA A 26 0.23 9.96 0.94
N CYS A 27 0.78 9.57 -0.20
CA CYS A 27 1.92 10.24 -0.82
C CYS A 27 1.61 11.74 -0.83
N GLY A 28 2.34 12.52 -0.03
CA GLY A 28 2.15 13.96 0.05
C GLY A 28 2.50 14.61 -1.28
N ASP A 29 1.61 15.48 -1.76
CA ASP A 29 1.81 16.31 -2.94
C ASP A 29 3.09 17.13 -2.82
N ALA A 30 4.13 16.72 -3.55
CA ALA A 30 5.23 17.59 -3.96
C ALA A 30 4.71 18.54 -5.06
N PRO A 31 5.24 19.78 -5.18
CA PRO A 31 4.72 20.78 -6.09
C PRO A 31 4.65 20.24 -7.52
N THR A 32 3.46 20.26 -8.10
CA THR A 32 3.20 19.89 -9.49
C THR A 32 3.93 20.87 -10.42
N ARG A 33 5.10 20.48 -10.92
CA ARG A 33 5.59 21.03 -12.19
C ARG A 33 4.65 20.53 -13.28
N ALA A 34 4.14 21.43 -14.10
CA ALA A 34 3.41 21.05 -15.31
C ALA A 34 4.30 20.14 -16.18
N PRO A 35 3.73 19.19 -16.94
CA PRO A 35 4.51 18.43 -17.91
C PRO A 35 5.21 19.44 -18.83
N ARG A 36 6.55 19.43 -18.86
CA ARG A 36 7.27 20.12 -19.93
C ARG A 36 6.78 19.52 -21.24
N GLU A 37 6.40 20.37 -22.20
CA GLU A 37 6.05 19.91 -23.54
C GLU A 37 7.28 19.22 -24.14
N VAL A 38 7.26 17.89 -24.11
CA VAL A 38 8.35 16.98 -24.54
C VAL A 38 8.73 17.17 -26.02
N ARG A 39 7.96 17.91 -26.81
CA ARG A 39 8.32 18.21 -28.20
C ARG A 39 9.48 19.19 -28.38
N ALA A 40 9.85 19.99 -27.38
CA ALA A 40 10.89 21.02 -27.53
C ALA A 40 12.29 20.61 -27.04
N GLU A 41 12.41 19.47 -26.34
CA GLU A 41 13.69 18.94 -25.85
C GLU A 41 13.92 17.49 -26.32
N ILE A 42 13.34 17.09 -27.47
CA ILE A 42 13.78 15.93 -28.25
C ILE A 42 14.48 16.47 -29.51
N SER A 43 15.61 17.15 -29.32
CA SER A 43 16.49 17.59 -30.41
C SER A 43 17.74 16.70 -30.53
N TRP A 44 17.96 15.80 -29.56
CA TRP A 44 19.19 14.99 -29.45
C TRP A 44 19.07 13.62 -30.14
N LEU A 45 17.85 13.17 -30.47
CA LEU A 45 17.61 11.90 -31.16
C LEU A 45 18.00 11.93 -32.66
N GLU A 46 18.25 13.11 -33.25
CA GLU A 46 18.67 13.23 -34.65
C GLU A 46 20.19 13.14 -34.86
N SER A 47 21.01 13.19 -33.80
CA SER A 47 22.48 13.29 -33.93
C SER A 47 23.29 12.02 -33.65
N VAL A 48 22.66 10.87 -33.39
CA VAL A 48 23.39 9.61 -33.16
C VAL A 48 22.93 8.55 -34.16
N ARG A 49 23.60 8.52 -35.32
CA ARG A 49 23.60 7.34 -36.18
C ARG A 49 24.76 6.43 -35.74
N PRO A 50 24.53 5.17 -35.35
CA PRO A 50 25.63 4.25 -35.07
C PRO A 50 26.41 3.96 -36.36
N GLU A 51 27.74 4.03 -36.26
CA GLU A 51 28.66 3.61 -37.32
C GLU A 51 28.66 2.08 -37.41
N ALA A 52 28.67 1.54 -38.64
CA ALA A 52 28.53 0.10 -38.89
C ALA A 52 29.62 -0.75 -38.18
N PRO A 53 29.28 -1.95 -37.67
CA PRO A 53 30.20 -2.73 -36.86
C PRO A 53 31.38 -3.25 -37.68
N ARG A 54 32.60 -2.97 -37.21
CA ARG A 54 33.82 -3.62 -37.67
C ARG A 54 34.17 -4.83 -36.79
N SER A 55 34.48 -5.92 -37.49
CA SER A 55 35.29 -7.07 -37.08
C SER A 55 34.63 -8.13 -36.19
N THR A 56 34.47 -9.29 -36.82
CA THR A 56 34.17 -10.61 -36.29
C THR A 56 35.29 -11.14 -35.38
N THR A 57 35.06 -11.13 -34.08
CA THR A 57 35.68 -12.05 -33.12
C THR A 57 34.62 -13.03 -32.63
N ALA A 58 35.01 -14.27 -32.30
CA ALA A 58 34.09 -15.31 -31.83
C ALA A 58 33.19 -14.77 -30.70
N PRO A 59 31.89 -15.11 -30.64
CA PRO A 59 30.98 -14.51 -29.68
C PRO A 59 31.46 -14.82 -28.27
N ASN A 60 31.82 -13.76 -27.54
CA ASN A 60 32.00 -13.82 -26.09
C ASN A 60 30.72 -14.42 -25.48
N GLN A 61 30.85 -15.16 -24.38
CA GLN A 61 29.67 -15.60 -23.65
C GLN A 61 28.84 -14.37 -23.23
N PRO A 62 27.51 -14.37 -23.47
CA PRO A 62 26.62 -13.28 -23.08
C PRO A 62 26.82 -12.87 -21.62
N LYS A 63 27.03 -11.57 -21.38
CA LYS A 63 27.27 -11.03 -20.05
C LYS A 63 25.97 -10.46 -19.48
N ILE A 64 25.85 -10.51 -18.15
CA ILE A 64 24.78 -9.82 -17.42
C ILE A 64 25.37 -8.58 -16.74
N TRP A 65 24.74 -7.44 -17.01
CA TRP A 65 24.91 -6.17 -16.32
C TRP A 65 23.68 -5.90 -15.47
N ALA A 66 23.84 -5.26 -14.32
CA ALA A 66 22.76 -4.92 -13.43
C ALA A 66 22.78 -3.42 -13.10
N LEU A 67 21.63 -2.77 -13.27
CA LEU A 67 21.39 -1.37 -12.94
C LEU A 67 20.35 -1.31 -11.82
N LEU A 68 20.76 -0.98 -10.60
CA LEU A 68 19.88 -0.93 -9.42
C LEU A 68 19.56 0.53 -9.09
N ILE A 69 18.27 0.89 -9.06
CA ILE A 69 17.80 2.27 -8.91
C ILE A 69 16.93 2.40 -7.64
N ASN A 70 17.35 3.30 -6.75
CA ASN A 70 16.61 3.85 -5.61
C ASN A 70 16.76 5.38 -5.63
N GLY A 71 15.87 6.08 -6.32
CA GLY A 71 15.82 7.54 -6.34
C GLY A 71 15.73 8.19 -4.96
N GLY A 72 14.86 7.71 -4.08
CA GLY A 72 14.66 8.21 -2.72
C GLY A 72 14.03 9.60 -2.62
N GLY A 73 13.88 10.33 -3.73
CA GLY A 73 13.20 11.63 -3.81
C GLY A 73 13.92 12.78 -3.09
N ARG A 74 13.96 12.69 -1.77
CA ARG A 74 14.58 13.62 -0.80
C ARG A 74 14.72 12.88 0.55
N PRO A 75 15.49 13.37 1.52
CA PRO A 75 15.78 12.61 2.74
C PRO A 75 14.55 12.05 3.46
N ALA A 76 13.48 12.85 3.57
CA ALA A 76 12.23 12.46 4.25
C ALA A 76 11.45 11.30 3.61
N ILE A 77 11.73 10.95 2.35
CA ILE A 77 11.04 9.87 1.62
C ILE A 77 12.02 8.83 1.05
N ASN A 78 13.33 8.94 1.27
CA ASN A 78 14.29 7.90 0.94
C ASN A 78 14.26 6.83 2.05
N TYR A 79 13.32 5.90 1.95
CA TYR A 79 13.03 4.97 3.02
C TYR A 79 14.07 3.84 3.13
N GLN A 80 14.41 3.47 4.38
CA GLN A 80 15.31 2.36 4.69
C GLN A 80 15.01 1.06 3.92
N SER A 81 13.73 0.74 3.71
CA SER A 81 13.30 -0.41 2.92
C SER A 81 13.89 -0.44 1.51
N HIS A 82 13.99 0.70 0.82
CA HIS A 82 14.54 0.75 -0.54
C HIS A 82 16.03 0.36 -0.55
N LEU A 83 16.83 0.93 0.36
CA LEU A 83 18.24 0.59 0.50
C LEU A 83 18.43 -0.89 0.89
N LEU A 84 17.57 -1.42 1.77
CA LEU A 84 17.58 -2.85 2.13
C LEU A 84 17.31 -3.74 0.90
N HIS A 85 16.37 -3.36 0.03
CA HIS A 85 16.13 -4.12 -1.19
C HIS A 85 17.34 -4.10 -2.13
N VAL A 86 17.95 -2.92 -2.34
CA VAL A 86 19.16 -2.80 -3.18
C VAL A 86 20.29 -3.66 -2.62
N ARG A 87 20.53 -3.60 -1.30
CA ARG A 87 21.54 -4.41 -0.62
C ARG A 87 21.29 -5.90 -0.80
N GLU A 88 20.06 -6.34 -0.58
CA GLU A 88 19.69 -7.76 -0.65
C GLU A 88 19.82 -8.32 -2.08
N LEU A 89 19.39 -7.55 -3.08
CA LEU A 89 19.52 -7.95 -4.48
C LEU A 89 20.98 -7.93 -4.93
N ALA A 90 21.75 -6.89 -4.59
CA ALA A 90 23.16 -6.82 -4.92
C ALA A 90 23.93 -8.05 -4.38
N GLN A 91 23.68 -8.44 -3.13
CA GLN A 91 24.26 -9.64 -2.54
C GLN A 91 23.83 -10.92 -3.28
N LEU A 92 22.56 -11.02 -3.67
CA LEU A 92 22.06 -12.14 -4.47
C LEU A 92 22.80 -12.22 -5.81
N LEU A 93 22.89 -11.12 -6.56
CA LEU A 93 23.56 -11.06 -7.86
C LEU A 93 25.07 -11.40 -7.77
N ILE A 94 25.76 -10.88 -6.75
CA ILE A 94 27.16 -11.23 -6.47
C ILE A 94 27.30 -12.72 -6.18
N SER A 95 26.43 -13.28 -5.33
CA SER A 95 26.45 -14.71 -4.99
C SER A 95 26.13 -15.62 -6.18
N SER A 96 25.39 -15.11 -7.17
CA SER A 96 25.11 -15.77 -8.44
C SER A 96 26.24 -15.65 -9.46
N GLY A 97 27.37 -15.02 -9.10
CA GLY A 97 28.57 -14.93 -9.95
C GLY A 97 28.65 -13.68 -10.82
N ILE A 98 27.77 -12.69 -10.65
CA ILE A 98 27.88 -11.42 -11.38
C ILE A 98 29.00 -10.58 -10.75
N PRO A 99 30.03 -10.18 -11.53
CA PRO A 99 31.12 -9.35 -11.00
C PRO A 99 30.60 -8.00 -10.50
N LYS A 100 31.14 -7.53 -9.36
CA LYS A 100 30.76 -6.23 -8.76
C LYS A 100 30.87 -5.07 -9.76
N GLN A 101 31.81 -5.11 -10.69
CA GLN A 101 32.02 -4.08 -11.72
C GLN A 101 30.84 -3.97 -12.72
N ARG A 102 29.99 -4.99 -12.81
CA ARG A 102 28.79 -5.01 -13.64
C ARG A 102 27.52 -4.74 -12.85
N ILE A 103 27.63 -4.38 -11.56
CA ILE A 103 26.49 -4.01 -10.71
C ILE A 103 26.62 -2.53 -10.41
N VAL A 104 25.83 -1.73 -11.12
CA VAL A 104 25.81 -0.27 -11.02
C VAL A 104 24.64 0.15 -10.15
N VAL A 105 24.91 0.93 -9.10
CA VAL A 105 23.89 1.38 -8.15
C VAL A 105 23.70 2.88 -8.26
N PHE A 106 22.46 3.28 -8.56
CA PHE A 106 21.95 4.64 -8.45
C PHE A 106 21.09 4.70 -7.19
N SER A 107 21.59 5.36 -6.15
CA SER A 107 20.84 5.53 -4.90
C SER A 107 20.94 6.97 -4.45
N SER A 108 19.80 7.64 -4.25
CA SER A 108 19.69 8.94 -3.57
C SER A 108 20.73 9.97 -4.05
N ASP A 109 21.54 10.55 -3.16
CA ASP A 109 22.63 11.49 -3.49
C ASP A 109 23.97 10.78 -3.81
N GLY A 110 23.97 9.46 -3.89
CA GLY A 110 25.10 8.65 -4.31
C GLY A 110 26.03 8.32 -3.15
N SER A 111 27.29 8.71 -3.27
CA SER A 111 28.30 8.44 -2.23
C SER A 111 28.57 9.66 -1.33
N ASP A 112 27.66 10.65 -1.34
CA ASP A 112 27.74 11.80 -0.45
C ASP A 112 27.70 11.34 1.01
N PRO A 113 28.55 11.86 1.92
CA PRO A 113 28.52 11.47 3.32
C PRO A 113 27.31 11.98 4.11
N GLU A 114 26.56 12.96 3.59
CA GLU A 114 25.46 13.61 4.30
C GLU A 114 24.25 12.69 4.57
N PRO A 115 23.45 12.93 5.63
CA PRO A 115 22.28 12.11 5.92
C PRO A 115 21.15 12.30 4.90
N ASP A 116 20.84 11.21 4.19
CA ASP A 116 19.90 11.18 3.07
C ASP A 116 18.85 10.07 3.20
N LEU A 117 18.98 9.17 4.20
CA LEU A 117 18.15 7.98 4.40
C LEU A 117 17.21 8.14 5.60
N ALA A 118 15.91 8.03 5.36
CA ALA A 118 14.88 8.00 6.39
C ALA A 118 14.81 6.62 7.10
N VAL A 119 15.21 6.61 8.37
CA VAL A 119 15.19 5.44 9.27
C VAL A 119 14.27 5.71 10.46
N ARG A 120 13.49 4.72 10.87
CA ARG A 120 12.70 4.77 12.10
C ARG A 120 12.78 3.44 12.85
N ASP A 121 13.12 3.50 14.13
CA ASP A 121 13.15 2.31 14.98
C ASP A 121 11.74 1.73 15.14
N LEU A 122 11.64 0.41 15.33
CA LEU A 122 10.37 -0.20 15.71
C LEU A 122 10.00 0.21 17.14
N GLN A 123 8.70 0.43 17.37
CA GLN A 123 8.19 0.49 18.73
C GLN A 123 8.21 -0.92 19.32
N ALA A 124 9.19 -1.18 20.17
CA ALA A 124 9.45 -2.51 20.72
C ALA A 124 8.64 -2.81 21.99
N ASP A 125 8.04 -1.80 22.62
CA ASP A 125 7.30 -2.01 23.87
C ASP A 125 5.90 -2.61 23.60
N PRO A 126 5.60 -3.83 24.09
CA PRO A 126 4.35 -4.51 23.81
C PRO A 126 3.13 -3.79 24.40
N ASP A 127 3.30 -2.96 25.44
CA ASP A 127 2.22 -2.25 26.12
C ASP A 127 2.00 -0.84 25.56
N PHE A 128 2.80 -0.41 24.56
CA PHE A 128 2.67 0.91 23.93
C PHE A 128 1.28 1.15 23.33
N TRP A 129 0.54 0.08 23.00
CA TRP A 129 -0.82 0.19 22.49
C TRP A 129 -1.73 1.00 23.43
N LEU A 130 -1.49 1.04 24.75
CA LEU A 130 -2.28 1.83 25.70
C LEU A 130 -2.26 3.33 25.43
N ILE A 131 -1.19 3.84 24.82
CA ILE A 131 -1.02 5.25 24.46
C ILE A 131 -0.95 5.49 22.94
N GLU A 132 -0.84 4.43 22.14
CA GLU A 132 -0.82 4.50 20.69
C GLU A 132 -2.07 5.21 20.13
N GLY A 133 -1.84 6.15 19.20
CA GLY A 133 -2.87 7.01 18.61
C GLY A 133 -3.26 8.23 19.45
N LEU A 134 -2.87 8.30 20.73
CA LEU A 134 -3.01 9.50 21.55
C LEU A 134 -1.93 10.55 21.19
N PRO A 135 -2.13 11.84 21.52
CA PRO A 135 -1.09 12.86 21.39
C PRO A 135 0.22 12.48 22.09
N LEU A 136 0.14 11.94 23.31
CA LEU A 136 1.31 11.48 24.06
C LEU A 136 2.03 10.32 23.35
N GLY A 137 1.28 9.31 22.89
CA GLY A 137 1.86 8.21 22.11
C GLY A 137 2.57 8.70 20.85
N ARG A 138 2.04 9.70 20.14
CA ARG A 138 2.72 10.28 18.98
C ARG A 138 4.04 10.99 19.34
N GLN A 139 4.14 11.60 20.52
CA GLN A 139 5.37 12.24 21.01
C GLN A 139 6.41 11.21 21.48
N LEU A 140 5.93 10.08 22.03
CA LEU A 140 6.76 8.99 22.55
C LEU A 140 7.03 7.87 21.52
N ALA A 141 6.43 7.93 20.35
CA ALA A 141 6.72 7.02 19.25
C ALA A 141 8.16 7.23 18.73
N PRO A 142 8.83 6.18 18.24
CA PRO A 142 10.14 6.31 17.62
C PRO A 142 10.13 7.36 16.51
N ARG A 143 11.08 8.30 16.59
CA ARG A 143 11.16 9.41 15.64
C ARG A 143 11.83 8.96 14.35
N LEU A 144 11.49 9.67 13.28
CA LEU A 144 12.24 9.59 12.05
C LEU A 144 13.63 10.19 12.29
N ARG A 145 14.66 9.45 11.91
CA ARG A 145 16.07 9.89 11.92
C ARG A 145 16.58 9.81 10.49
N TYR A 146 17.61 10.61 10.22
CA TYR A 146 18.33 10.56 8.95
C TYR A 146 19.70 9.95 9.18
N GLU A 147 20.03 8.98 8.35
CA GLU A 147 21.34 8.33 8.29
C GLU A 147 21.86 8.47 6.85
N ASN A 148 23.15 8.19 6.62
CA ASN A 148 23.67 8.15 5.26
C ASN A 148 23.39 6.77 4.63
N SER A 149 22.84 6.76 3.42
CA SER A 149 22.75 5.61 2.55
C SER A 149 24.15 5.09 2.23
N LYS A 150 24.44 3.84 2.60
CA LYS A 150 25.72 3.23 2.27
C LYS A 150 25.60 1.74 1.97
N LEU A 151 26.38 1.30 0.99
CA LEU A 151 26.67 -0.09 0.69
C LEU A 151 28.16 -0.34 0.93
N GLU A 152 28.49 -1.40 1.68
CA GLU A 152 29.88 -1.70 2.06
C GLU A 152 30.73 -2.14 0.86
N ASP A 153 30.11 -2.80 -0.10
CA ASP A 153 30.78 -3.54 -1.16
C ASP A 153 30.67 -2.94 -2.56
N LEU A 154 29.90 -1.85 -2.71
CA LEU A 154 29.57 -1.21 -3.98
C LEU A 154 29.57 0.31 -3.82
N SER A 155 30.12 1.03 -4.81
CA SER A 155 29.97 2.48 -4.89
C SER A 155 28.56 2.84 -5.39
N MET A 156 28.05 3.98 -4.92
CA MET A 156 26.73 4.48 -5.30
C MET A 156 26.87 5.80 -6.07
N ARG A 157 26.01 5.95 -7.06
CA ARG A 157 25.89 7.15 -7.89
C ARG A 157 24.60 7.89 -7.54
N PRO A 158 24.56 9.22 -7.68
CA PRO A 158 23.34 9.97 -7.43
C PRO A 158 22.25 9.51 -8.39
N ALA A 159 21.07 9.20 -7.87
CA ALA A 159 19.93 8.69 -8.64
C ALA A 159 19.14 9.84 -9.29
N THR A 160 19.80 10.60 -10.17
CA THR A 160 19.22 11.70 -10.95
C THR A 160 19.05 11.29 -12.41
N LEU A 161 18.18 11.98 -13.15
CA LEU A 161 18.01 11.75 -14.59
C LEU A 161 19.32 11.98 -15.34
N GLU A 162 20.02 13.06 -15.03
CA GLU A 162 21.32 13.41 -15.62
C GLU A 162 22.35 12.28 -15.44
N ALA A 163 22.46 11.72 -14.23
CA ALA A 163 23.43 10.66 -13.96
C ALA A 163 23.09 9.35 -14.70
N LEU A 164 21.80 9.04 -14.88
CA LEU A 164 21.35 7.90 -15.67
C LEU A 164 21.65 8.08 -17.16
N VAL A 165 21.37 9.27 -17.72
CA VAL A 165 21.72 9.63 -19.10
C VAL A 165 23.22 9.47 -19.33
N ASN A 166 24.04 10.08 -18.48
CA ASN A 166 25.50 9.99 -18.57
C ASN A 166 26.01 8.55 -18.52
N TRP A 167 25.38 7.68 -17.72
CA TRP A 167 25.76 6.27 -17.67
C TRP A 167 25.43 5.54 -18.97
N VAL A 168 24.25 5.76 -19.56
CA VAL A 168 23.88 5.15 -20.84
C VAL A 168 24.84 5.58 -21.95
N GLU A 169 25.24 6.85 -21.98
CA GLU A 169 26.14 7.42 -23.00
C GLU A 169 27.59 6.95 -22.87
N GLN A 170 28.05 6.60 -21.66
CA GLN A 170 29.47 6.28 -21.41
C GLN A 170 29.72 4.79 -21.16
N GLU A 171 28.94 4.17 -20.29
CA GLU A 171 29.10 2.77 -19.88
C GLU A 171 28.09 1.85 -20.57
N GLY A 172 26.87 2.34 -20.79
CA GLY A 172 25.82 1.61 -21.53
C GLY A 172 26.28 1.23 -22.95
N GLN A 173 27.09 2.07 -23.59
CA GLN A 173 27.66 1.81 -24.92
C GLN A 173 28.71 0.69 -24.94
N GLN A 174 29.17 0.21 -23.78
CA GLN A 174 30.13 -0.89 -23.70
C GLN A 174 29.45 -2.27 -23.74
N LEU A 175 28.12 -2.33 -23.67
CA LEU A 175 27.38 -3.58 -23.80
C LEU A 175 27.52 -4.11 -25.23
N GLU A 176 27.68 -5.42 -25.35
CA GLU A 176 27.82 -6.09 -26.64
C GLU A 176 26.46 -6.67 -27.09
N PRO A 177 26.18 -6.80 -28.40
CA PRO A 177 25.03 -7.55 -28.89
C PRO A 177 24.94 -8.94 -28.23
N GLY A 178 23.78 -9.27 -27.65
CA GLY A 178 23.56 -10.49 -26.88
C GLY A 178 23.77 -10.36 -25.37
N ASP A 179 24.39 -9.29 -24.87
CA ASP A 179 24.43 -8.99 -23.44
C ASP A 179 23.03 -8.71 -22.89
N THR A 180 22.86 -8.90 -21.58
CA THR A 180 21.63 -8.59 -20.84
C THR A 180 21.87 -7.46 -19.84
N LEU A 181 21.06 -6.41 -19.90
CA LEU A 181 20.91 -5.41 -18.86
C LEU A 181 19.70 -5.74 -17.98
N PHE A 182 19.96 -6.13 -16.74
CA PHE A 182 18.95 -6.29 -15.70
C PHE A 182 18.74 -4.98 -14.96
N VAL A 183 17.57 -4.36 -15.13
CA VAL A 183 17.22 -3.09 -14.45
C VAL A 183 16.33 -3.40 -13.27
N TYR A 184 16.73 -3.00 -12.07
CA TYR A 184 15.92 -3.13 -10.87
C TYR A 184 15.56 -1.75 -10.32
N VAL A 185 14.27 -1.53 -10.03
CA VAL A 185 13.78 -0.28 -9.45
C VAL A 185 13.07 -0.57 -8.13
N THR A 186 13.46 0.14 -7.08
CA THR A 186 12.79 0.14 -5.78
C THR A 186 12.62 1.55 -5.27
N ASP A 187 11.43 2.11 -5.43
CA ASP A 187 11.18 3.47 -4.97
C ASP A 187 9.68 3.79 -4.83
N HIS A 188 9.39 5.07 -4.61
CA HIS A 188 8.11 5.68 -4.92
C HIS A 188 7.88 5.75 -6.43
N GLY A 189 6.62 5.60 -6.81
CA GLY A 189 6.16 5.87 -8.16
C GLY A 189 5.01 6.84 -8.13
N LYS A 190 4.93 7.70 -9.15
CA LYS A 190 3.89 8.72 -9.26
C LYS A 190 2.96 8.40 -10.42
N ARG A 191 1.66 8.47 -10.15
CA ARG A 191 0.64 8.35 -11.18
C ARG A 191 0.59 9.65 -11.98
N ASN A 192 0.69 9.55 -13.29
CA ASN A 192 0.39 10.65 -14.19
C ASN A 192 -1.13 10.68 -14.44
N PRO A 193 -1.85 11.71 -14.00
CA PRO A 193 -3.30 11.78 -14.16
C PRO A 193 -3.73 12.07 -15.60
N LYS A 194 -2.84 12.61 -16.44
CA LYS A 194 -3.13 12.92 -17.86
C LYS A 194 -2.94 11.69 -18.73
N ASP A 195 -1.94 10.88 -18.43
CA ASP A 195 -1.68 9.63 -19.12
C ASP A 195 -1.11 8.57 -18.19
N VAL A 196 -1.95 7.60 -17.82
CA VAL A 196 -1.57 6.49 -16.93
C VAL A 196 -0.59 5.51 -17.59
N HIS A 197 -0.35 5.63 -18.89
CA HIS A 197 0.68 4.88 -19.59
C HIS A 197 2.07 5.48 -19.42
N ASN A 198 2.15 6.76 -19.04
CA ASN A 198 3.38 7.50 -18.84
C ASN A 198 3.50 7.97 -17.38
N ASN A 199 3.44 7.02 -16.45
CA ASN A 199 3.74 7.25 -15.03
C ASN A 199 5.26 7.44 -14.82
N SER A 200 5.68 7.81 -13.62
CA SER A 200 7.10 8.06 -13.34
C SER A 200 7.66 7.32 -12.11
N ILE A 201 8.97 7.07 -12.15
CA ILE A 201 9.83 6.76 -11.01
C ILE A 201 10.18 8.08 -10.35
N VAL A 202 10.10 8.16 -9.02
CA VAL A 202 10.59 9.32 -8.29
C VAL A 202 12.10 9.18 -8.15
N LEU A 203 12.86 10.12 -8.69
CA LEU A 203 14.33 10.17 -8.61
C LEU A 203 14.78 11.19 -7.54
N TRP A 204 16.08 11.25 -7.24
CA TRP A 204 16.60 12.22 -6.29
C TRP A 204 16.47 13.65 -6.83
N GLY A 205 15.51 14.41 -6.29
CA GLY A 205 15.16 15.74 -6.77
C GLY A 205 14.52 15.81 -8.16
N ASP A 206 14.20 14.67 -8.78
CA ASP A 206 13.76 14.57 -10.17
C ASP A 206 12.69 13.46 -10.36
N GLU A 207 12.24 13.23 -11.59
CA GLU A 207 11.37 12.11 -11.97
C GLU A 207 11.85 11.49 -13.29
N LEU A 208 11.63 10.18 -13.48
CA LEU A 208 11.86 9.49 -14.76
C LEU A 208 10.56 8.88 -15.26
N TYR A 209 10.03 9.42 -16.34
CA TYR A 209 8.80 8.99 -17.01
C TYR A 209 9.03 7.73 -17.87
N VAL A 210 7.97 6.99 -18.20
CA VAL A 210 8.06 5.81 -19.07
C VAL A 210 8.69 6.16 -20.42
N ASP A 211 8.31 7.27 -21.04
CA ASP A 211 8.85 7.66 -22.35
C ASP A 211 10.35 8.00 -22.29
N GLU A 212 10.79 8.63 -21.21
CA GLU A 212 12.22 8.91 -20.97
C GLU A 212 12.99 7.61 -20.72
N PHE A 213 12.42 6.69 -19.95
CA PHE A 213 12.99 5.36 -19.74
C PHE A 213 13.09 4.56 -21.05
N LYS A 214 12.09 4.67 -21.93
CA LYS A 214 12.15 4.10 -23.29
C LYS A 214 13.30 4.71 -24.09
N GLY A 215 13.47 6.04 -24.04
CA GLY A 215 14.57 6.73 -24.70
C GLY A 215 15.95 6.25 -24.21
N LEU A 216 16.12 6.08 -22.89
CA LEU A 216 17.35 5.55 -22.31
C LEU A 216 17.65 4.12 -22.79
N ILE A 217 16.63 3.26 -22.89
CA ILE A 217 16.79 1.89 -23.39
C ILE A 217 17.13 1.90 -24.89
N ALA A 218 16.44 2.71 -25.69
CA ALA A 218 16.64 2.78 -27.13
C ALA A 218 18.03 3.32 -27.52
N ALA A 219 18.69 4.06 -26.63
CA ALA A 219 20.06 4.52 -26.81
C ALA A 219 21.12 3.43 -26.56
N LEU A 220 20.75 2.25 -26.03
CA LEU A 220 21.69 1.14 -25.86
C LEU A 220 22.02 0.47 -27.21
N PRO A 221 23.17 -0.22 -27.32
CA PRO A 221 23.51 -0.99 -28.51
C PRO A 221 22.40 -1.97 -28.94
N GLU A 222 22.20 -2.13 -30.24
CA GLU A 222 21.19 -3.05 -30.78
C GLU A 222 21.39 -4.48 -30.27
N GLN A 223 20.29 -5.22 -30.11
CA GLN A 223 20.27 -6.62 -29.65
C GLN A 223 20.74 -6.83 -28.19
N VAL A 224 20.99 -5.76 -27.42
CA VAL A 224 21.06 -5.87 -25.96
C VAL A 224 19.67 -6.23 -25.42
N ARG A 225 19.60 -7.26 -24.58
CA ARG A 225 18.35 -7.64 -23.89
C ARG A 225 18.19 -6.80 -22.63
N VAL A 226 17.04 -6.17 -22.43
CA VAL A 226 16.72 -5.42 -21.21
C VAL A 226 15.59 -6.12 -20.45
N VAL A 227 15.87 -6.51 -19.21
CA VAL A 227 14.88 -7.15 -18.33
C VAL A 227 14.71 -6.31 -17.09
N SER A 228 13.51 -5.79 -16.87
CA SER A 228 13.20 -4.92 -15.73
C SER A 228 12.51 -5.67 -14.59
N LEU A 229 12.85 -5.36 -13.34
CA LEU A 229 12.09 -5.73 -12.15
C LEU A 229 11.78 -4.45 -11.37
N MET A 230 10.53 -4.04 -11.33
CA MET A 230 10.14 -2.75 -10.74
C MET A 230 9.16 -2.94 -9.58
N SER A 231 9.60 -2.57 -8.38
CA SER A 231 8.83 -2.66 -7.14
C SER A 231 8.50 -1.29 -6.58
N GLN A 232 7.65 -0.57 -7.30
CA GLN A 232 7.15 0.74 -6.90
C GLN A 232 5.67 0.91 -7.23
N CYS A 233 5.04 1.98 -6.73
CA CYS A 233 3.67 2.33 -7.10
C CYS A 233 3.54 2.53 -8.62
N TYR A 234 2.43 2.06 -9.21
CA TYR A 234 2.11 2.24 -10.63
C TYR A 234 3.13 1.65 -11.63
N SER A 235 4.00 0.75 -11.16
CA SER A 235 5.10 0.13 -11.93
C SER A 235 4.64 -0.52 -13.23
N GLY A 236 3.43 -1.08 -13.29
CA GLY A 236 2.89 -1.71 -14.49
C GLY A 236 2.76 -0.80 -15.71
N ALA A 237 2.88 0.54 -15.57
CA ALA A 237 2.96 1.43 -16.73
C ALA A 237 4.24 1.20 -17.55
N PHE A 238 5.34 0.83 -16.89
CA PHE A 238 6.64 0.61 -17.53
C PHE A 238 6.67 -0.64 -18.41
N ALA A 239 5.62 -1.48 -18.41
CA ALA A 239 5.43 -2.51 -19.42
C ALA A 239 5.30 -1.94 -20.83
N ASN A 240 4.86 -0.68 -20.98
CA ASN A 240 4.83 0.00 -22.27
C ASN A 240 6.23 0.19 -22.89
N ALA A 241 7.31 0.03 -22.11
CA ALA A 241 8.66 0.08 -22.65
C ALA A 241 8.98 -1.09 -23.60
N MET A 242 8.15 -2.15 -23.62
CA MET A 242 8.29 -3.25 -24.57
C MET A 242 8.05 -2.84 -26.03
N TYR A 243 7.28 -1.77 -26.24
CA TYR A 243 6.90 -1.34 -27.58
C TYR A 243 7.99 -0.47 -28.18
N ASP A 244 8.22 -0.67 -29.47
CA ASP A 244 9.15 0.13 -30.24
C ASP A 244 8.81 1.64 -30.18
N LEU A 245 9.80 2.50 -30.38
CA LEU A 245 9.61 3.95 -30.40
C LEU A 245 8.98 4.40 -31.73
N ASP A 246 9.40 3.78 -32.83
CA ASP A 246 8.98 4.11 -34.20
C ASP A 246 7.77 3.27 -34.64
N GLU A 247 7.61 2.07 -34.07
CA GLU A 247 6.47 1.18 -34.30
C GLU A 247 5.67 0.90 -32.99
N PRO A 248 4.82 1.83 -32.50
CA PRO A 248 4.14 1.74 -31.18
C PRO A 248 3.21 0.53 -30.97
N ASP A 249 2.95 -0.23 -32.02
CA ASP A 249 2.10 -1.41 -32.03
C ASP A 249 2.87 -2.73 -32.10
N ARG A 250 4.19 -2.65 -32.26
CA ARG A 250 5.09 -3.79 -32.32
C ARG A 250 6.04 -3.77 -31.14
N THR A 251 6.30 -4.95 -30.59
CA THR A 251 7.29 -5.11 -29.53
C THR A 251 8.71 -5.04 -30.10
N SER A 252 9.65 -4.50 -29.34
CA SER A 252 11.08 -4.52 -29.69
C SER A 252 11.68 -5.93 -29.63
N GLY A 253 10.99 -6.86 -28.94
CA GLY A 253 11.37 -8.27 -28.77
C GLY A 253 12.48 -8.52 -27.75
N ASN A 254 13.24 -7.50 -27.38
CA ASN A 254 14.37 -7.56 -26.44
C ASN A 254 14.16 -6.76 -25.14
N VAL A 255 13.01 -6.08 -24.97
CA VAL A 255 12.69 -5.31 -23.76
C VAL A 255 11.46 -5.90 -23.06
N CYS A 256 11.61 -6.25 -21.79
CA CYS A 256 10.55 -6.88 -21.00
C CYS A 256 10.75 -6.63 -19.50
N GLY A 257 9.80 -7.06 -18.67
CA GLY A 257 9.94 -6.95 -17.23
C GLY A 257 8.78 -7.44 -16.39
N TYR A 258 8.95 -7.25 -15.09
CA TYR A 258 8.08 -7.66 -14.00
C TYR A 258 7.79 -6.47 -13.10
N TYR A 259 6.54 -6.31 -12.70
CA TYR A 259 6.05 -5.11 -12.03
C TYR A 259 5.21 -5.50 -10.81
N SER A 260 5.42 -4.82 -9.68
CA SER A 260 4.70 -5.10 -8.43
C SER A 260 3.19 -4.85 -8.50
N SER A 261 2.75 -3.89 -9.32
CA SER A 261 1.35 -3.49 -9.39
C SER A 261 0.97 -2.99 -10.78
N SER A 262 -0.33 -2.82 -11.04
CA SER A 262 -0.82 -2.27 -12.31
C SER A 262 -0.54 -0.77 -12.43
N ARG A 263 -0.60 -0.21 -13.64
CA ARG A 263 -0.46 1.24 -13.91
C ARG A 263 -1.44 2.16 -13.16
N GLU A 264 -2.50 1.62 -12.57
CA GLU A 264 -3.54 2.38 -11.86
C GLU A 264 -3.47 2.25 -10.34
N ARG A 265 -2.60 1.38 -9.81
CA ARG A 265 -2.63 0.98 -8.41
C ARG A 265 -1.30 1.29 -7.72
N PRO A 266 -1.33 1.77 -6.47
CA PRO A 266 -0.13 1.80 -5.64
C PRO A 266 0.37 0.38 -5.36
N ALA A 267 1.61 0.29 -4.89
CA ALA A 267 2.24 -0.94 -4.42
C ALA A 267 2.51 -0.85 -2.91
N TYR A 268 2.66 -2.00 -2.25
CA TYR A 268 2.96 -2.11 -0.83
C TYR A 268 4.45 -2.41 -0.60
N GLY A 269 4.97 -1.98 0.56
CA GLY A 269 6.32 -2.34 1.01
C GLY A 269 7.33 -1.20 1.11
N CYS A 270 6.91 0.05 0.88
CA CYS A 270 7.75 1.23 1.11
C CYS A 270 7.54 1.76 2.53
N TYR A 271 8.56 1.70 3.38
CA TYR A 271 8.50 2.16 4.77
C TYR A 271 9.86 2.56 5.36
N PRO A 272 9.94 3.58 6.25
CA PRO A 272 11.17 3.97 6.93
C PRO A 272 11.58 3.03 8.07
N GLU A 273 10.69 2.13 8.54
CA GLU A 273 11.01 1.20 9.62
C GLU A 273 11.68 -0.09 9.15
N ASN A 274 12.72 -0.56 9.83
CA ASN A 274 13.20 -1.93 9.61
C ASN A 274 12.21 -2.95 10.24
N ARG A 275 11.18 -3.36 9.50
CA ARG A 275 10.19 -4.36 9.95
C ARG A 275 10.71 -5.80 9.90
N GLY A 276 11.97 -6.01 10.33
CA GLY A 276 12.80 -7.21 10.20
C GLY A 276 12.23 -8.57 10.64
N LYS A 277 10.95 -8.63 11.05
CA LYS A 277 10.22 -9.87 11.30
C LYS A 277 9.39 -10.37 10.09
N HIS A 278 9.04 -9.49 9.14
CA HIS A 278 8.16 -9.88 8.03
C HIS A 278 8.54 -9.37 6.64
N ASN A 279 9.42 -8.36 6.52
CA ASN A 279 9.92 -7.80 5.25
C ASN A 279 8.85 -7.83 4.15
N VAL A 280 7.82 -7.00 4.35
CA VAL A 280 6.59 -7.04 3.55
C VAL A 280 6.79 -6.19 2.30
N GLY A 281 6.49 -6.75 1.13
CA GLY A 281 6.56 -6.02 -0.13
C GLY A 281 6.97 -6.93 -1.28
N HIS A 282 6.70 -6.49 -2.50
CA HIS A 282 6.97 -7.27 -3.70
C HIS A 282 8.46 -7.66 -3.82
N SER A 283 9.40 -6.74 -3.62
CA SER A 283 10.86 -7.02 -3.70
C SER A 283 11.30 -8.16 -2.82
N PHE A 284 11.01 -8.11 -1.51
CA PHE A 284 11.40 -9.16 -0.58
C PHE A 284 10.84 -10.53 -0.98
N ARG A 285 9.57 -10.58 -1.41
CA ARG A 285 8.93 -11.83 -1.88
C ARG A 285 9.55 -12.31 -3.18
N PHE A 286 9.89 -11.41 -4.08
CA PHE A 286 10.52 -11.75 -5.35
C PHE A 286 11.93 -12.30 -5.13
N PHE A 287 12.74 -11.71 -4.24
CA PHE A 287 14.08 -12.20 -3.93
C PHE A 287 14.05 -13.53 -3.19
N GLU A 288 13.11 -13.72 -2.27
CA GLU A 288 12.84 -15.01 -1.65
C GLU A 288 12.54 -16.08 -2.70
N ALA A 289 11.63 -15.80 -3.64
CA ALA A 289 11.29 -16.72 -4.72
C ALA A 289 12.45 -16.94 -5.71
N LEU A 290 13.23 -15.90 -6.01
CA LEU A 290 14.36 -15.98 -6.92
C LEU A 290 15.47 -16.87 -6.38
N ARG A 291 15.75 -16.84 -5.07
CA ARG A 291 16.71 -17.76 -4.44
C ARG A 291 16.28 -19.22 -4.56
N ILE A 292 14.97 -19.48 -4.54
CA ILE A 292 14.38 -20.82 -4.63
C ILE A 292 14.42 -21.36 -6.07
N HIS A 293 14.00 -20.53 -7.04
CA HIS A 293 13.76 -20.97 -8.41
C HIS A 293 14.89 -20.64 -9.40
N GLY A 294 15.69 -19.62 -9.10
CA GLY A 294 16.84 -19.21 -9.92
C GLY A 294 16.50 -18.51 -11.22
N ASN A 295 15.21 -18.26 -11.52
CA ASN A 295 14.80 -17.48 -12.68
C ASN A 295 13.63 -16.55 -12.35
N LEU A 296 13.54 -15.43 -13.08
CA LEU A 296 12.56 -14.39 -12.79
C LEU A 296 11.11 -14.83 -13.08
N ALA A 297 10.88 -15.70 -14.07
CA ALA A 297 9.54 -16.12 -14.45
C ALA A 297 8.88 -16.98 -13.36
N ASP A 298 9.60 -17.98 -12.86
CA ASP A 298 9.15 -18.80 -11.74
C ASP A 298 9.05 -18.00 -10.44
N ALA A 299 9.97 -17.05 -10.23
CA ALA A 299 9.89 -16.15 -9.08
C ALA A 299 8.61 -15.29 -9.12
N HIS A 300 8.26 -14.76 -10.29
CA HIS A 300 7.01 -14.03 -10.51
C HIS A 300 5.79 -14.91 -10.24
N ASP A 301 5.75 -16.13 -10.79
CA ASP A 301 4.66 -17.07 -10.55
C ASP A 301 4.49 -17.38 -9.06
N ARG A 302 5.60 -17.58 -8.34
CA ARG A 302 5.58 -17.81 -6.90
C ARG A 302 5.00 -16.60 -6.14
N VAL A 303 5.44 -15.39 -6.50
CA VAL A 303 4.95 -14.15 -5.88
C VAL A 303 3.46 -13.95 -6.14
N LEU A 304 3.00 -14.18 -7.38
CA LEU A 304 1.59 -14.09 -7.78
C LEU A 304 0.69 -14.94 -6.84
N LEU A 305 1.17 -16.14 -6.50
CA LEU A 305 0.45 -17.12 -5.68
C LEU A 305 0.54 -16.88 -4.17
N THR A 306 1.59 -16.22 -3.68
CA THR A 306 1.90 -16.17 -2.24
C THR A 306 1.90 -14.78 -1.62
N ASP A 307 1.86 -13.73 -2.44
CA ASP A 307 1.89 -12.37 -1.95
C ASP A 307 0.61 -12.02 -1.15
N ARG A 308 0.81 -11.68 0.12
CA ARG A 308 -0.24 -11.31 1.09
C ARG A 308 -0.42 -9.80 1.23
N THR A 309 0.01 -9.06 0.23
CA THR A 309 -0.31 -7.65 0.08
C THR A 309 -1.43 -7.46 -0.96
N PRO A 310 -2.08 -6.28 -1.00
CA PRO A 310 -3.03 -5.92 -2.06
C PRO A 310 -2.43 -5.64 -3.46
N ASP A 311 -1.13 -5.92 -3.64
CA ASP A 311 -0.40 -5.74 -4.89
C ASP A 311 -0.96 -6.63 -6.01
N VAL A 312 -0.67 -6.27 -7.25
CA VAL A 312 -1.11 -7.02 -8.43
C VAL A 312 0.09 -7.23 -9.34
N PRO A 313 0.97 -8.19 -8.97
CA PRO A 313 2.15 -8.50 -9.76
C PRO A 313 1.75 -8.81 -11.19
N ASN A 314 2.47 -8.25 -12.15
CA ASN A 314 2.25 -8.49 -13.58
C ASN A 314 3.58 -8.46 -14.33
N ARG A 315 3.54 -8.87 -15.60
CA ARG A 315 4.70 -8.91 -16.49
C ARG A 315 4.31 -8.51 -17.91
N THR A 316 5.30 -8.23 -18.73
CA THR A 316 5.15 -7.71 -20.09
C THR A 316 4.32 -8.63 -20.99
N SER A 317 4.59 -9.94 -20.98
CA SER A 317 3.89 -10.93 -21.81
C SER A 317 2.39 -10.99 -21.51
N ASP A 318 2.00 -10.85 -20.24
CA ASP A 318 0.59 -10.82 -19.85
C ASP A 318 -0.10 -9.50 -20.26
N GLN A 319 0.61 -8.37 -20.22
CA GLN A 319 0.10 -7.10 -20.73
C GLN A 319 -0.04 -7.08 -22.25
N PHE A 320 0.88 -7.71 -22.97
CA PHE A 320 0.79 -7.91 -24.42
C PHE A 320 -0.47 -8.70 -24.77
N LEU A 321 -0.69 -9.85 -24.12
CA LEU A 321 -1.90 -10.67 -24.34
C LEU A 321 -3.19 -9.86 -24.04
N ALA A 322 -3.21 -9.10 -22.94
CA ALA A 322 -4.35 -8.25 -22.63
C ALA A 322 -4.63 -7.20 -23.71
N ARG A 323 -3.58 -6.57 -24.28
CA ARG A 323 -3.72 -5.57 -25.35
C ARG A 323 -4.25 -6.20 -26.64
N ILE A 324 -3.68 -7.30 -27.10
CA ILE A 324 -4.11 -7.93 -28.36
C ILE A 324 -5.56 -8.43 -28.27
N LEU A 325 -5.96 -9.00 -27.13
CA LEU A 325 -7.33 -9.46 -26.91
C LEU A 325 -8.31 -8.28 -26.87
N SER A 326 -7.95 -7.18 -26.20
CA SER A 326 -8.80 -5.99 -26.17
C SER A 326 -8.96 -5.34 -27.54
N ARG A 327 -7.91 -5.34 -28.37
CA ARG A 327 -7.97 -4.84 -29.75
C ARG A 327 -8.84 -5.70 -30.63
N GLU A 328 -8.65 -7.01 -30.53
CA GLU A 328 -9.42 -7.96 -31.32
C GLU A 328 -10.90 -7.95 -30.94
N ALA A 329 -11.23 -7.86 -29.65
CA ALA A 329 -12.60 -7.68 -29.20
C ALA A 329 -13.22 -6.40 -29.78
N ALA A 330 -12.50 -5.27 -29.71
CA ALA A 330 -12.95 -4.01 -30.28
C ALA A 330 -13.16 -4.10 -31.81
N ARG A 331 -12.25 -4.75 -32.54
CA ARG A 331 -12.38 -4.99 -33.99
C ARG A 331 -13.63 -5.81 -34.33
N ARG A 332 -14.02 -6.74 -33.46
CA ARG A 332 -15.23 -7.56 -33.59
C ARG A 332 -16.50 -6.89 -33.05
N GLY A 333 -16.40 -5.71 -32.44
CA GLY A 333 -17.53 -5.05 -31.78
C GLY A 333 -18.02 -5.81 -30.54
N LEU A 334 -17.14 -6.56 -29.87
CA LEU A 334 -17.44 -7.31 -28.65
C LEU A 334 -16.86 -6.61 -27.41
N GLU A 335 -17.50 -6.82 -26.27
CA GLU A 335 -16.88 -6.51 -24.98
C GLU A 335 -15.69 -7.44 -24.73
N THR A 336 -14.56 -6.88 -24.29
CA THR A 336 -13.32 -7.65 -24.06
C THR A 336 -13.53 -8.82 -23.10
N ALA A 337 -14.39 -8.67 -22.09
CA ALA A 337 -14.67 -9.75 -21.14
C ALA A 337 -15.40 -10.93 -21.80
N ASP A 338 -16.35 -10.66 -22.69
CA ASP A 338 -17.12 -11.69 -23.39
C ASP A 338 -16.25 -12.44 -24.39
N PHE A 339 -15.40 -11.72 -25.14
CA PHE A 339 -14.44 -12.33 -26.05
C PHE A 339 -13.42 -13.23 -25.31
N ILE A 340 -12.95 -12.80 -24.14
CA ILE A 340 -12.10 -13.65 -23.28
C ILE A 340 -12.86 -14.91 -22.83
N ASP A 341 -14.13 -14.79 -22.46
CA ASP A 341 -14.92 -15.94 -22.00
C ASP A 341 -15.19 -16.96 -23.11
N GLU A 342 -15.38 -16.53 -24.36
CA GLU A 342 -15.45 -17.44 -25.52
C GLU A 342 -14.18 -18.28 -25.68
N LEU A 343 -13.02 -17.67 -25.51
CA LEU A 343 -11.72 -18.35 -25.59
C LEU A 343 -11.50 -19.28 -24.38
N LEU A 344 -11.93 -18.88 -23.19
CA LEU A 344 -11.86 -19.72 -21.99
C LEU A 344 -12.74 -20.97 -22.09
N GLN A 345 -13.92 -20.87 -22.72
CA GLN A 345 -14.76 -22.05 -22.96
C GLN A 345 -14.06 -23.10 -23.82
N GLU A 346 -13.23 -22.69 -24.78
CA GLU A 346 -12.38 -23.61 -25.51
C GLU A 346 -11.27 -24.18 -24.64
N ALA A 347 -10.58 -23.33 -23.87
CA ALA A 347 -9.54 -23.80 -22.95
C ALA A 347 -10.06 -24.91 -22.03
N MET A 348 -11.32 -24.80 -21.57
CA MET A 348 -11.98 -25.82 -20.77
C MET A 348 -12.26 -27.13 -21.53
N ARG A 349 -12.51 -27.09 -22.84
CA ARG A 349 -12.64 -28.31 -23.66
C ARG A 349 -11.30 -29.04 -23.84
N ASN A 350 -10.19 -28.36 -23.61
CA ASN A 350 -8.84 -28.91 -23.63
C ASN A 350 -8.09 -28.58 -22.33
N GLU A 351 -8.71 -28.89 -21.19
CA GLU A 351 -8.21 -28.50 -19.87
C GLU A 351 -6.77 -28.95 -19.62
N ALA A 352 -6.39 -30.15 -20.10
CA ALA A 352 -5.03 -30.68 -19.96
C ALA A 352 -3.95 -29.76 -20.56
N ARG A 353 -4.27 -29.01 -21.62
CA ARG A 353 -3.33 -28.08 -22.27
C ARG A 353 -3.03 -26.84 -21.40
N TYR A 354 -3.97 -26.43 -20.56
CA TYR A 354 -3.88 -25.22 -19.71
C TYR A 354 -3.94 -25.55 -18.22
N ALA A 355 -3.65 -26.80 -17.86
CA ALA A 355 -3.80 -27.31 -16.50
C ALA A 355 -2.91 -26.54 -15.50
N SER A 356 -1.71 -26.11 -15.91
CA SER A 356 -0.81 -25.37 -15.02
C SER A 356 -1.39 -24.01 -14.60
N GLU A 357 -2.03 -23.27 -15.51
CA GLU A 357 -2.71 -22.03 -15.17
C GLU A 357 -4.00 -22.24 -14.35
N PHE A 358 -4.80 -23.27 -14.66
CA PHE A 358 -5.99 -23.58 -13.85
C PHE A 358 -5.63 -23.99 -12.42
N VAL A 359 -4.57 -24.77 -12.23
CA VAL A 359 -4.04 -25.12 -10.90
C VAL A 359 -3.58 -23.87 -10.13
N LYS A 360 -2.97 -22.89 -10.81
CA LYS A 360 -2.62 -21.60 -10.18
C LYS A 360 -3.86 -20.83 -9.71
N ILE A 361 -4.94 -20.83 -10.50
CA ILE A 361 -6.21 -20.23 -10.11
C ILE A 361 -6.80 -20.94 -8.89
N ASP A 362 -6.80 -22.27 -8.88
CA ASP A 362 -7.31 -23.07 -7.76
C ASP A 362 -6.51 -22.85 -6.48
N HIS A 363 -5.18 -22.79 -6.59
CA HIS A 363 -4.31 -22.47 -5.48
C HIS A 363 -4.61 -21.09 -4.90
N MET A 364 -4.82 -20.07 -5.73
CA MET A 364 -5.19 -18.73 -5.22
C MET A 364 -6.58 -18.72 -4.57
N GLY A 365 -7.55 -19.42 -5.16
CA GLY A 365 -8.88 -19.61 -4.55
C GLY A 365 -8.74 -20.15 -3.13
N HIS A 366 -7.99 -21.24 -2.96
CA HIS A 366 -7.73 -21.82 -1.65
C HIS A 366 -6.91 -20.91 -0.72
N ALA A 367 -5.77 -20.40 -1.17
CA ALA A 367 -4.83 -19.63 -0.35
C ALA A 367 -5.45 -18.35 0.23
N PHE A 368 -6.37 -17.72 -0.51
CA PHE A 368 -7.05 -16.49 -0.10
C PHE A 368 -8.48 -16.73 0.40
N GLY A 369 -8.87 -17.97 0.71
CA GLY A 369 -10.21 -18.29 1.23
C GLY A 369 -11.33 -17.79 0.32
N SER A 370 -11.13 -17.91 -0.99
CA SER A 370 -11.95 -17.38 -2.06
C SER A 370 -12.37 -18.49 -3.03
N PHE A 371 -13.01 -18.10 -4.13
CA PHE A 371 -13.49 -18.99 -5.17
C PHE A 371 -12.47 -19.13 -6.32
N SER A 372 -12.62 -20.19 -7.13
CA SER A 372 -11.74 -20.52 -8.26
C SER A 372 -12.51 -20.43 -9.59
N PRO A 373 -12.65 -19.24 -10.18
CA PRO A 373 -13.50 -19.06 -11.34
C PRO A 373 -12.87 -19.62 -12.62
N ARG A 374 -13.71 -20.01 -13.58
CA ARG A 374 -13.27 -20.45 -14.92
C ARG A 374 -13.59 -19.46 -16.03
N SER A 375 -14.27 -18.36 -15.70
CA SER A 375 -14.61 -17.26 -16.62
C SER A 375 -14.47 -15.89 -15.96
N ARG A 376 -14.30 -14.85 -16.78
CA ARG A 376 -14.34 -13.43 -16.41
C ARG A 376 -15.72 -13.06 -15.88
N ARG A 377 -16.80 -13.57 -16.49
CA ARG A 377 -18.17 -13.35 -15.99
C ARG A 377 -18.37 -13.92 -14.60
N GLU A 378 -17.93 -15.16 -14.35
CA GLU A 378 -18.01 -15.78 -13.02
C GLU A 378 -17.19 -15.00 -11.99
N LEU A 379 -15.94 -14.64 -12.34
CA LEU A 379 -15.08 -13.83 -11.47
C LEU A 379 -15.75 -12.50 -11.12
N SER A 380 -16.27 -11.78 -12.11
CA SER A 380 -16.98 -10.52 -11.90
C SER A 380 -18.20 -10.70 -11.02
N GLN A 381 -19.04 -11.72 -11.28
CA GLN A 381 -20.25 -11.99 -10.53
C GLN A 381 -19.98 -12.26 -9.05
N ARG A 382 -19.01 -13.14 -8.75
CA ARG A 382 -18.67 -13.55 -7.37
C ARG A 382 -17.85 -12.48 -6.64
N ALA A 383 -17.12 -11.63 -7.35
CA ALA A 383 -16.32 -10.56 -6.75
C ALA A 383 -17.12 -9.31 -6.36
N ARG A 384 -18.41 -9.21 -6.72
CA ARG A 384 -19.22 -7.97 -6.55
C ARG A 384 -19.30 -7.48 -5.11
N GLU A 385 -19.36 -8.39 -4.14
CA GLU A 385 -19.60 -8.07 -2.74
C GLU A 385 -18.33 -7.65 -1.99
N ILE A 386 -17.16 -8.13 -2.42
CA ILE A 386 -15.88 -7.93 -1.71
C ILE A 386 -15.53 -6.45 -1.48
N PRO A 387 -15.67 -5.53 -2.46
CA PRO A 387 -15.43 -4.12 -2.21
C PRO A 387 -16.38 -3.51 -1.16
N GLY A 388 -17.65 -3.95 -1.14
CA GLY A 388 -18.65 -3.51 -0.17
C GLY A 388 -18.30 -3.97 1.24
N LEU A 389 -18.03 -5.27 1.40
CA LEU A 389 -17.61 -5.87 2.67
C LEU A 389 -16.32 -5.22 3.20
N GLY A 390 -15.32 -5.03 2.34
CA GLY A 390 -14.09 -4.33 2.71
C GLY A 390 -14.32 -2.90 3.17
N LYS A 391 -15.23 -2.15 2.53
CA LYS A 391 -15.59 -0.79 2.95
C LYS A 391 -16.29 -0.79 4.31
N GLN A 392 -17.20 -1.74 4.55
CA GLN A 392 -17.90 -1.90 5.82
C GLN A 392 -16.93 -2.22 6.96
N LEU A 393 -16.10 -3.26 6.81
CA LEU A 393 -15.10 -3.65 7.81
C LEU A 393 -14.15 -2.50 8.12
N LYS A 394 -13.72 -1.75 7.11
CA LYS A 394 -12.86 -0.57 7.30
C LYS A 394 -13.55 0.54 8.10
N SER A 395 -14.83 0.81 7.81
CA SER A 395 -15.66 1.75 8.57
C SER A 395 -15.78 1.31 10.04
N TYR A 396 -16.11 0.04 10.26
CA TYR A 396 -16.31 -0.51 11.61
C TYR A 396 -15.01 -0.51 12.41
N ALA A 397 -13.89 -0.95 11.80
CA ALA A 397 -12.56 -0.88 12.40
C ALA A 397 -12.23 0.55 12.88
N ARG A 398 -12.51 1.57 12.06
CA ARG A 398 -12.29 2.97 12.43
C ARG A 398 -13.18 3.43 13.58
N ARG A 399 -14.44 3.00 13.62
CA ARG A 399 -15.36 3.32 14.72
C ARG A 399 -14.86 2.71 16.04
N TRP A 400 -14.48 1.43 16.02
CA TRP A 400 -13.92 0.73 17.17
C TRP A 400 -12.61 1.36 17.64
N GLU A 401 -11.73 1.75 16.71
CA GLU A 401 -10.49 2.48 17.03
C GLU A 401 -10.78 3.82 17.72
N VAL A 402 -11.80 4.57 17.28
CA VAL A 402 -12.22 5.82 17.95
C VAL A 402 -12.73 5.56 19.36
N ALA A 403 -13.57 4.54 19.58
CA ALA A 403 -14.05 4.17 20.91
C ALA A 403 -12.88 3.75 21.84
N LEU A 404 -11.96 2.94 21.32
CA LEU A 404 -10.74 2.55 22.02
C LEU A 404 -9.89 3.76 22.40
N LEU A 405 -9.70 4.73 21.49
CA LEU A 405 -8.94 5.96 21.76
C LEU A 405 -9.62 6.84 22.82
N ASP A 406 -10.95 6.90 22.84
CA ASP A 406 -11.70 7.63 23.85
C ASP A 406 -11.45 7.02 25.25
N LEU A 407 -11.48 5.69 25.38
CA LEU A 407 -11.20 5.01 26.65
C LEU A 407 -9.73 5.09 27.07
N LYS A 408 -8.78 4.94 26.12
CA LYS A 408 -7.35 5.14 26.39
C LYS A 408 -7.06 6.54 26.95
N ARG A 409 -7.70 7.57 26.38
CA ARG A 409 -7.56 8.96 26.84
C ARG A 409 -8.09 9.13 28.26
N GLU A 410 -9.20 8.47 28.57
CA GLU A 410 -9.79 8.51 29.91
C GLU A 410 -8.91 7.79 30.94
N ASN A 411 -8.40 6.61 30.60
CA ASN A 411 -7.48 5.85 31.44
C ASN A 411 -6.20 6.65 31.74
N LEU A 412 -5.57 7.23 30.70
CA LEU A 412 -4.38 8.07 30.87
C LEU A 412 -4.67 9.31 31.72
N ARG A 413 -5.84 9.94 31.57
CA ARG A 413 -6.22 11.09 32.41
C ARG A 413 -6.32 10.69 33.88
N ARG A 414 -7.01 9.58 34.18
CA ARG A 414 -7.17 9.08 35.56
C ARG A 414 -5.81 8.71 36.18
N PHE A 415 -4.95 8.07 35.40
CA PHE A 415 -3.58 7.81 35.78
C PHE A 415 -2.85 9.09 36.21
N LEU A 416 -2.91 10.15 35.40
CA LEU A 416 -2.27 11.44 35.69
C LEU A 416 -2.87 12.21 36.87
N GLU A 417 -4.09 11.89 37.29
CA GLU A 417 -4.69 12.44 38.50
C GLU A 417 -4.19 11.75 39.77
N VAL A 418 -3.94 10.43 39.69
CA VAL A 418 -3.39 9.63 40.80
C VAL A 418 -1.89 9.81 40.93
N TYR A 419 -1.18 9.95 39.81
CA TYR A 419 0.27 10.14 39.76
C TYR A 419 0.62 11.51 39.18
N PRO A 420 0.43 12.61 39.93
CA PRO A 420 0.64 13.96 39.42
C PRO A 420 2.10 14.25 39.05
N SER A 421 3.09 13.52 39.59
CA SER A 421 4.50 13.65 39.18
C SER A 421 4.67 13.39 37.68
N TRP A 422 3.95 12.40 37.13
CA TRP A 422 3.98 12.13 35.70
C TRP A 422 3.44 13.29 34.87
N LYS A 423 2.52 14.10 35.41
CA LYS A 423 1.99 15.26 34.69
C LYS A 423 3.07 16.33 34.50
N ASP A 424 3.90 16.53 35.52
CA ASP A 424 5.01 17.48 35.47
C ASP A 424 6.13 16.97 34.54
N GLU A 425 6.34 15.65 34.50
CA GLU A 425 7.29 14.98 33.62
C GLU A 425 6.83 14.87 32.15
N MET A 426 5.55 15.11 31.86
CA MET A 426 4.96 15.06 30.51
C MET A 426 4.94 16.42 29.79
N ASP A 427 5.77 17.38 30.21
CA ASP A 427 5.90 18.64 29.49
C ASP A 427 6.35 18.40 28.03
N SER A 428 5.61 18.98 27.08
CA SER A 428 5.87 18.76 25.65
C SER A 428 7.27 19.19 25.21
N LYS A 429 7.86 20.22 25.84
CA LYS A 429 9.23 20.65 25.50
C LYS A 429 10.23 19.65 26.04
N PHE A 430 10.06 19.19 27.27
CA PHE A 430 10.87 18.11 27.83
C PHE A 430 10.84 16.86 26.96
N LEU A 431 9.64 16.35 26.62
CA LEU A 431 9.49 15.17 25.78
C LEU A 431 10.14 15.37 24.41
N SER A 432 10.00 16.56 23.82
CA SER A 432 10.63 16.88 22.53
C SER A 432 12.17 16.92 22.59
N ALA A 433 12.75 17.18 23.76
CA ALA A 433 14.19 17.29 23.97
C ALA A 433 14.88 15.96 24.32
N LEU A 434 14.13 14.89 24.60
CA LEU A 434 14.70 13.58 24.93
C LEU A 434 15.46 12.97 23.76
N GLU A 435 16.67 12.48 24.03
CA GLU A 435 17.41 11.64 23.08
C GLU A 435 16.74 10.27 22.90
N PRO A 436 16.95 9.54 21.79
CA PRO A 436 16.24 8.29 21.50
C PRO A 436 16.27 7.24 22.62
N ASP A 437 17.44 7.06 23.27
CA ASP A 437 17.58 6.13 24.39
C ASP A 437 16.88 6.60 25.66
N GLU A 438 16.87 7.91 25.90
CA GLU A 438 16.15 8.53 27.02
C GLU A 438 14.65 8.42 26.80
N GLN A 439 14.17 8.71 25.60
CA GLN A 439 12.77 8.55 25.21
C GLN A 439 12.31 7.09 25.39
N ARG A 440 13.13 6.11 24.99
CA ARG A 440 12.84 4.68 25.22
C ARG A 440 12.72 4.34 26.71
N ARG A 441 13.68 4.78 27.53
CA ARG A 441 13.65 4.53 28.99
C ARG A 441 12.44 5.21 29.66
N PHE A 442 12.18 6.47 29.31
CA PHE A 442 11.04 7.24 29.78
C PHE A 442 9.71 6.55 29.42
N THR A 443 9.56 6.17 28.15
CA THR A 443 8.36 5.47 27.67
C THR A 443 8.12 4.16 28.42
N ARG A 444 9.18 3.37 28.64
CA ARG A 444 9.07 2.11 29.38
C ARG A 444 8.68 2.32 30.86
N ALA A 445 9.26 3.32 31.52
CA ALA A 445 8.91 3.65 32.90
C ALA A 445 7.44 4.08 33.01
N LEU A 446 7.01 4.98 32.11
CA LEU A 446 5.61 5.41 32.02
C LEU A 446 4.66 4.23 31.80
N LEU A 447 4.97 3.36 30.84
CA LEU A 447 4.12 2.21 30.53
C LEU A 447 4.07 1.21 31.69
N THR A 448 5.17 1.02 32.43
CA THR A 448 5.19 0.15 33.61
C THR A 448 4.18 0.62 34.67
N ASP A 449 4.17 1.92 34.97
CA ASP A 449 3.24 2.50 35.94
C ASP A 449 1.81 2.53 35.41
N LEU A 450 1.62 2.91 34.14
CA LEU A 450 0.31 2.96 33.50
C LEU A 450 -0.34 1.58 33.42
N VAL A 451 0.41 0.54 33.05
CA VAL A 451 -0.07 -0.85 33.02
C VAL A 451 -0.47 -1.30 34.42
N SER A 452 0.36 -1.01 35.42
CA SER A 452 0.09 -1.38 36.81
C SER A 452 -1.20 -0.70 37.31
N PHE A 453 -1.35 0.60 37.05
CA PHE A 453 -2.56 1.36 37.36
C PHE A 453 -3.80 0.78 36.65
N THR A 454 -3.69 0.52 35.34
CA THR A 454 -4.80 0.02 34.53
C THR A 454 -5.29 -1.34 35.02
N ARG A 455 -4.36 -2.25 35.38
CA ARG A 455 -4.70 -3.59 35.87
C ARG A 455 -5.39 -3.60 37.23
N LEU A 456 -5.23 -2.56 38.05
CA LEU A 456 -5.92 -2.44 39.33
C LEU A 456 -7.41 -2.07 39.16
N ASP A 457 -7.79 -1.46 38.04
CA ASP A 457 -9.17 -1.18 37.66
C ASP A 457 -9.66 -2.23 36.65
N LEU A 458 -10.23 -3.33 37.16
CA LEU A 458 -10.65 -4.46 36.34
C LEU A 458 -11.69 -4.05 35.28
N ASP A 459 -12.60 -3.12 35.58
CA ASP A 459 -13.61 -2.65 34.62
C ASP A 459 -12.96 -1.97 33.41
N ILE A 460 -12.07 -1.00 33.67
CA ILE A 460 -11.36 -0.29 32.59
C ILE A 460 -10.44 -1.24 31.81
N SER A 461 -9.73 -2.13 32.53
CA SER A 461 -8.87 -3.12 31.89
C SER A 461 -9.66 -3.99 30.92
N ASP A 462 -10.78 -4.56 31.35
CA ASP A 462 -11.58 -5.47 30.52
C ASP A 462 -12.18 -4.74 29.31
N ARG A 463 -12.71 -3.53 29.50
CA ARG A 463 -13.25 -2.68 28.43
C ARG A 463 -12.18 -2.30 27.39
N LEU A 464 -10.97 -1.93 27.85
CA LEU A 464 -9.85 -1.62 26.95
C LEU A 464 -9.46 -2.83 26.10
N HIS A 465 -9.36 -4.03 26.72
CA HIS A 465 -9.02 -5.24 25.98
C HIS A 465 -10.12 -5.65 25.01
N ALA A 466 -11.40 -5.57 25.40
CA ALA A 466 -12.52 -5.88 24.52
C ALA A 466 -12.54 -4.95 23.29
N LEU A 467 -12.40 -3.63 23.50
CA LEU A 467 -12.34 -2.64 22.42
C LEU A 467 -11.09 -2.82 21.54
N LYS A 468 -9.95 -3.20 22.12
CA LYS A 468 -8.73 -3.50 21.36
C LYS A 468 -8.93 -4.74 20.47
N THR A 469 -9.45 -5.83 21.02
CA THR A 469 -9.69 -7.08 20.30
C THR A 469 -10.59 -6.84 19.10
N ILE A 470 -11.76 -6.22 19.29
CA ILE A 470 -12.71 -5.98 18.19
C ILE A 470 -12.15 -5.02 17.13
N ALA A 471 -11.36 -4.01 17.53
CA ALA A 471 -10.69 -3.10 16.61
C ALA A 471 -9.63 -3.82 15.76
N ASP A 472 -8.81 -4.66 16.38
CA ASP A 472 -7.75 -5.41 15.71
C ASP A 472 -8.30 -6.50 14.78
N GLU A 473 -9.34 -7.21 15.20
CA GLU A 473 -10.05 -8.20 14.38
C GLU A 473 -10.67 -7.54 13.14
N SER A 474 -11.39 -6.43 13.33
CA SER A 474 -11.99 -5.65 12.24
C SER A 474 -10.93 -5.13 11.26
N LYS A 475 -9.81 -4.61 11.78
CA LYS A 475 -8.70 -4.10 10.96
C LYS A 475 -8.02 -5.22 10.17
N THR A 476 -7.80 -6.37 10.81
CA THR A 476 -7.19 -7.53 10.16
C THR A 476 -8.10 -8.08 9.06
N ALA A 477 -9.39 -8.20 9.31
CA ALA A 477 -10.38 -8.62 8.31
C ALA A 477 -10.47 -7.62 7.14
N SER A 478 -10.52 -6.32 7.44
CA SER A 478 -10.48 -5.27 6.40
C SER A 478 -9.21 -5.38 5.53
N TYR A 479 -8.05 -5.67 6.12
CA TYR A 479 -6.82 -5.85 5.36
C TYR A 479 -6.88 -7.11 4.47
N ARG A 480 -7.43 -8.23 4.97
CA ARG A 480 -7.64 -9.45 4.15
C ARG A 480 -8.59 -9.20 2.98
N MET A 481 -9.60 -8.35 3.12
CA MET A 481 -10.45 -7.91 2.00
C MET A 481 -9.67 -7.16 0.92
N ASP A 482 -8.78 -6.24 1.30
CA ASP A 482 -7.92 -5.54 0.34
C ASP A 482 -7.00 -6.53 -0.41
N VAL A 483 -6.45 -7.52 0.30
CA VAL A 483 -5.63 -8.59 -0.30
C VAL A 483 -6.46 -9.47 -1.24
N ARG A 484 -7.68 -9.89 -0.85
CA ARG A 484 -8.57 -10.66 -1.74
C ARG A 484 -8.93 -9.88 -3.01
N ARG A 485 -9.11 -8.57 -2.91
CA ARG A 485 -9.31 -7.70 -4.08
C ARG A 485 -8.09 -7.72 -5.00
N GLY A 486 -6.87 -7.70 -4.45
CA GLY A 486 -5.63 -7.93 -5.20
C GLY A 486 -5.61 -9.30 -5.88
N ALA A 487 -5.90 -10.37 -5.14
CA ALA A 487 -5.96 -11.74 -5.64
C ALA A 487 -6.96 -11.93 -6.79
N ILE A 488 -8.13 -11.29 -6.73
CA ILE A 488 -9.12 -11.27 -7.84
C ILE A 488 -8.52 -10.69 -9.12
N LEU A 489 -7.73 -9.62 -9.01
CA LEU A 489 -7.09 -9.02 -10.18
C LEU A 489 -5.96 -9.89 -10.73
N ARG A 490 -5.27 -10.66 -9.87
CA ARG A 490 -4.29 -11.68 -10.28
C ARG A 490 -4.96 -12.85 -10.99
N ILE A 491 -6.07 -13.37 -10.46
CA ILE A 491 -6.90 -14.40 -11.13
C ILE A 491 -7.39 -13.89 -12.49
N ARG A 492 -7.84 -12.62 -12.57
CA ARG A 492 -8.20 -12.00 -13.85
C ARG A 492 -7.05 -12.03 -14.86
N ALA A 493 -5.82 -11.73 -14.42
CA ALA A 493 -4.65 -11.75 -15.29
C ALA A 493 -4.38 -13.16 -15.82
N LEU A 494 -4.46 -14.20 -14.96
CA LEU A 494 -4.31 -15.59 -15.40
C LEU A 494 -5.40 -16.03 -16.39
N LEU A 495 -6.66 -15.68 -16.16
CA LEU A 495 -7.75 -15.95 -17.11
C LEU A 495 -7.48 -15.27 -18.46
N THR A 496 -7.00 -14.03 -18.43
CA THR A 496 -6.62 -13.29 -19.65
C THR A 496 -5.45 -13.95 -20.37
N ARG A 497 -4.47 -14.46 -19.62
CA ARG A 497 -3.33 -15.20 -20.15
C ARG A 497 -3.76 -16.48 -20.86
N ILE A 498 -4.62 -17.29 -20.23
CA ILE A 498 -5.15 -18.53 -20.85
C ILE A 498 -5.84 -18.19 -22.17
N ALA A 499 -6.78 -17.23 -22.16
CA ALA A 499 -7.48 -16.79 -23.36
C ALA A 499 -6.52 -16.27 -24.45
N GLY A 500 -5.49 -15.52 -24.07
CA GLY A 500 -4.49 -15.01 -24.99
C GLY A 500 -3.72 -16.14 -25.68
N ARG A 501 -3.33 -17.17 -24.94
CA ARG A 501 -2.67 -18.36 -25.50
C ARG A 501 -3.60 -19.11 -26.46
N VAL A 502 -4.86 -19.30 -26.10
CA VAL A 502 -5.88 -19.91 -26.99
C VAL A 502 -6.01 -19.11 -28.29
N TYR A 503 -6.11 -17.78 -28.20
CA TYR A 503 -6.22 -16.90 -29.36
C TYR A 503 -5.02 -17.03 -30.31
N LEU A 504 -3.80 -17.04 -29.75
CA LEU A 504 -2.57 -17.24 -30.52
C LEU A 504 -2.50 -18.64 -31.14
N GLU A 505 -3.02 -19.69 -30.51
CA GLU A 505 -3.02 -21.06 -31.06
C GLU A 505 -4.05 -21.25 -32.18
N ARG A 506 -5.23 -20.61 -32.11
CA ARG A 506 -6.36 -20.82 -33.04
C ARG A 506 -6.25 -20.18 -34.41
N GLY A 507 -5.37 -19.18 -34.57
CA GLY A 507 -5.36 -18.35 -35.78
C GLY A 507 -5.02 -16.88 -35.53
N GLY A 508 -4.53 -16.53 -34.34
CA GLY A 508 -3.76 -15.30 -34.18
C GLY A 508 -2.63 -15.26 -35.22
N GLU A 509 -2.34 -14.06 -35.72
CA GLU A 509 -1.30 -13.85 -36.73
C GLU A 509 0.02 -14.45 -36.27
N ALA A 510 0.74 -15.12 -37.17
CA ALA A 510 2.02 -15.76 -36.84
C ALA A 510 3.03 -14.77 -36.24
N ALA A 511 2.96 -13.49 -36.65
CA ALA A 511 3.73 -12.40 -36.08
C ALA A 511 3.43 -12.19 -34.59
N LEU A 512 2.14 -12.12 -34.19
CA LEU A 512 1.76 -11.94 -32.79
C LEU A 512 2.21 -13.10 -31.90
N ARG A 513 2.22 -14.33 -32.44
CA ARG A 513 2.74 -15.50 -31.74
C ARG A 513 4.26 -15.38 -31.51
N ALA A 514 5.00 -14.98 -32.54
CA ALA A 514 6.44 -14.77 -32.44
C ALA A 514 6.79 -13.63 -31.47
N GLU A 515 6.01 -12.54 -31.44
CA GLU A 515 6.18 -11.46 -30.46
C GLU A 515 5.96 -11.96 -29.02
N PHE A 516 4.90 -12.73 -28.78
CA PHE A 516 4.65 -13.33 -27.47
C PHE A 516 5.77 -14.27 -27.02
N GLU A 517 6.21 -15.19 -27.89
CA GLU A 517 7.32 -16.11 -27.63
C GLU A 517 8.65 -15.35 -27.39
N GLY A 518 8.87 -14.26 -28.12
CA GLY A 518 10.00 -13.35 -27.91
C GLY A 518 9.97 -12.70 -26.53
N LEU A 519 8.81 -12.21 -26.09
CA LEU A 519 8.64 -11.66 -24.75
C LEU A 519 8.87 -12.71 -23.66
N GLU A 520 8.35 -13.92 -23.80
CA GLU A 520 8.60 -14.99 -22.81
C GLU A 520 10.09 -15.35 -22.74
N THR A 521 10.77 -15.38 -23.89
CA THR A 521 12.21 -15.60 -23.97
C THR A 521 12.99 -14.46 -23.31
N CYS A 522 12.58 -13.20 -23.55
CA CYS A 522 13.12 -12.03 -22.88
C CYS A 522 12.88 -12.06 -21.36
N GLU A 523 11.75 -12.57 -20.91
CA GLU A 523 11.38 -12.64 -19.49
C GLU A 523 12.16 -13.72 -18.73
N ALA A 524 12.59 -14.79 -19.42
CA ALA A 524 13.26 -15.96 -18.85
C ALA A 524 14.73 -15.69 -18.46
N LEU A 525 15.00 -14.64 -17.68
CA LEU A 525 16.34 -14.36 -17.15
C LEU A 525 16.59 -15.25 -15.93
N ALA A 526 17.71 -15.96 -15.94
CA ALA A 526 18.12 -16.88 -14.89
C ALA A 526 19.45 -16.46 -14.27
N PHE A 527 19.60 -16.78 -12.99
CA PHE A 527 20.81 -16.58 -12.19
C PHE A 527 21.22 -17.91 -11.58
N ALA A 528 22.53 -18.14 -11.43
CA ALA A 528 23.01 -19.32 -10.73
C ALA A 528 22.56 -19.27 -9.26
N THR A 529 21.90 -20.32 -8.78
CA THR A 529 21.51 -20.46 -7.38
C THR A 529 22.40 -21.48 -6.69
N GLY A 530 23.02 -21.12 -5.57
CA GLY A 530 23.80 -22.04 -4.72
C GLY A 530 22.94 -22.98 -3.86
N GLN A 531 21.61 -23.02 -4.04
CA GLN A 531 20.70 -23.85 -3.26
C GLN A 531 20.34 -25.16 -3.97
N ASP A 532 20.28 -26.24 -3.19
CA ASP A 532 19.84 -27.56 -3.64
C ASP A 532 18.38 -27.50 -4.16
N PRO A 533 18.07 -28.00 -5.37
CA PRO A 533 16.72 -28.10 -5.92
C PRO A 533 15.70 -28.76 -4.97
N THR A 534 16.13 -29.57 -4.00
CA THR A 534 15.26 -30.21 -3.01
C THR A 534 14.82 -29.28 -1.87
N SER A 535 15.52 -28.16 -1.64
CA SER A 535 15.15 -27.14 -0.64
C SER A 535 13.99 -26.23 -1.08
N ARG A 536 13.49 -26.42 -2.31
CA ARG A 536 12.45 -25.59 -2.95
C ARG A 536 11.07 -25.65 -2.28
N ALA A 537 10.87 -26.58 -1.36
CA ALA A 537 9.63 -26.72 -0.61
C ALA A 537 9.64 -25.89 0.68
N ARG A 538 9.73 -24.55 0.59
CA ARG A 538 9.31 -23.72 1.72
C ARG A 538 7.79 -23.84 1.84
N ALA A 539 7.32 -24.29 3.01
CA ALA A 539 5.89 -24.46 3.28
C ALA A 539 5.11 -23.21 2.90
N LEU A 540 4.04 -23.41 2.13
CA LEU A 540 3.10 -22.35 1.79
C LEU A 540 2.51 -21.75 3.08
N PRO A 541 2.33 -20.42 3.13
CA PRO A 541 1.62 -19.80 4.23
C PRO A 541 0.18 -20.36 4.39
N PRO A 542 -0.35 -20.52 5.62
CA PRO A 542 -1.66 -21.13 5.86
C PRO A 542 -2.79 -20.30 5.25
N PRO A 543 -3.80 -20.89 4.58
CA PRO A 543 -4.81 -20.13 3.84
C PRO A 543 -5.56 -19.10 4.69
N PHE A 544 -6.11 -18.07 4.05
CA PHE A 544 -7.02 -17.15 4.73
C PHE A 544 -8.31 -17.87 5.15
N PRO A 545 -9.01 -17.36 6.18
CA PRO A 545 -10.37 -17.77 6.46
C PRO A 545 -11.25 -17.70 5.20
N PRO A 546 -12.17 -18.64 4.98
CA PRO A 546 -13.20 -18.54 3.95
C PRO A 546 -13.94 -17.19 3.98
N LEU A 547 -14.38 -16.70 2.81
CA LEU A 547 -15.15 -15.45 2.70
C LEU A 547 -16.45 -15.46 3.54
N VAL A 548 -17.06 -16.63 3.73
CA VAL A 548 -18.26 -16.79 4.57
C VAL A 548 -17.95 -16.46 6.04
N GLU A 549 -16.82 -16.92 6.59
CA GLU A 549 -16.41 -16.62 7.96
C GLU A 549 -16.12 -15.13 8.14
N GLU A 550 -15.64 -14.43 7.10
CA GLU A 550 -15.51 -12.97 7.16
C GLU A 550 -16.84 -12.22 7.10
N SER A 551 -17.85 -12.80 6.48
CA SER A 551 -19.20 -12.25 6.48
C SER A 551 -19.85 -12.42 7.85
N GLU A 552 -19.65 -13.56 8.51
CA GLU A 552 -20.06 -13.78 9.91
C GLU A 552 -19.31 -12.84 10.86
N LEU A 553 -18.00 -12.64 10.67
CA LEU A 553 -17.24 -11.68 11.45
C LEU A 553 -17.79 -10.26 11.29
N LEU A 554 -18.20 -9.86 10.08
CA LEU A 554 -18.79 -8.54 9.84
C LEU A 554 -20.02 -8.29 10.71
N GLU A 555 -20.88 -9.30 10.90
CA GLU A 555 -22.04 -9.23 11.79
C GLU A 555 -21.61 -9.11 13.25
N ASN A 556 -20.62 -9.90 13.69
CA ASN A 556 -20.09 -9.87 15.04
C ASN A 556 -19.40 -8.55 15.41
N VAL A 557 -18.80 -7.86 14.42
CA VAL A 557 -18.13 -6.57 14.63
C VAL A 557 -18.99 -5.37 14.26
N LEU A 558 -20.26 -5.56 13.90
CA LEU A 558 -21.19 -4.49 13.56
C LEU A 558 -21.46 -3.61 14.79
N PRO A 559 -21.02 -2.32 14.80
CA PRO A 559 -21.27 -1.47 15.95
C PRO A 559 -22.73 -1.00 15.97
N GLY A 560 -23.31 -0.98 17.16
CA GLY A 560 -24.57 -0.29 17.42
C GLY A 560 -24.48 1.21 17.11
N TRP A 561 -25.61 1.80 16.75
CA TRP A 561 -25.71 3.20 16.33
C TRP A 561 -27.02 3.84 16.77
N LEU A 562 -26.92 5.07 17.26
CA LEU A 562 -28.07 5.85 17.74
C LEU A 562 -28.42 7.01 16.77
N GLY A 563 -27.44 7.53 16.03
CA GLY A 563 -27.65 8.66 15.11
C GLY A 563 -27.67 10.04 15.76
N ILE A 564 -26.72 10.29 16.67
CA ILE A 564 -26.51 11.61 17.27
C ILE A 564 -25.08 12.11 17.04
N GLU A 565 -24.93 13.42 16.87
CA GLU A 565 -23.68 14.11 17.15
C GLU A 565 -23.75 14.68 18.57
N PHE A 566 -22.71 14.45 19.37
CA PHE A 566 -22.70 14.83 20.77
C PHE A 566 -21.38 15.49 21.19
N SER A 567 -21.41 16.18 22.32
CA SER A 567 -20.20 16.70 22.95
C SER A 567 -20.29 16.59 24.48
N PRO A 568 -19.17 16.34 25.17
CA PRO A 568 -19.14 16.40 26.62
C PRO A 568 -19.65 17.75 27.15
N LEU A 569 -20.39 17.73 28.25
CA LEU A 569 -20.83 18.97 28.88
C LEU A 569 -19.65 19.74 29.49
N LYS A 570 -19.63 21.06 29.26
CA LYS A 570 -18.65 21.98 29.87
C LYS A 570 -18.75 21.93 31.40
N PRO A 571 -17.63 21.98 32.16
CA PRO A 571 -17.62 21.85 33.63
C PRO A 571 -18.65 22.73 34.35
N ARG A 572 -18.67 24.04 34.05
CA ARG A 572 -19.64 24.99 34.64
C ARG A 572 -21.11 24.60 34.43
N ARG A 573 -21.45 23.99 33.28
CA ARG A 573 -22.82 23.55 32.99
C ARG A 573 -23.14 22.26 33.75
N ARG A 574 -22.18 21.37 33.94
CA ARG A 574 -22.33 20.15 34.75
C ARG A 574 -22.54 20.47 36.22
N GLU A 575 -21.68 21.30 36.80
CA GLU A 575 -21.77 21.74 38.21
C GLU A 575 -23.12 22.38 38.52
N ARG A 576 -23.58 23.29 37.65
CA ARG A 576 -24.88 23.95 37.82
C ARG A 576 -26.08 22.99 37.74
N LEU A 577 -25.94 21.88 37.03
CA LEU A 577 -27.02 20.91 36.81
C LEU A 577 -26.86 19.67 37.70
N ASP A 578 -25.83 19.61 38.54
CA ASP A 578 -25.48 18.47 39.37
C ASP A 578 -25.40 17.16 38.56
N LEU A 579 -24.57 17.17 37.52
CA LEU A 579 -24.40 16.06 36.58
C LEU A 579 -22.98 15.52 36.54
N GLU A 580 -22.90 14.20 36.39
CA GLU A 580 -21.65 13.48 36.20
C GLU A 580 -20.88 13.90 34.95
N ARG A 581 -19.57 13.61 34.94
CA ARG A 581 -18.66 14.05 33.87
C ARG A 581 -18.95 13.42 32.51
N GLY A 582 -19.61 12.26 32.48
CA GLY A 582 -20.03 11.61 31.25
C GLY A 582 -21.37 12.08 30.71
N ALA A 583 -22.05 13.03 31.36
CA ALA A 583 -23.24 13.64 30.77
C ALA A 583 -22.88 14.41 29.49
N VAL A 584 -23.60 14.12 28.40
CA VAL A 584 -23.32 14.67 27.06
C VAL A 584 -24.46 15.55 26.56
N HIS A 585 -24.09 16.54 25.76
CA HIS A 585 -25.01 17.40 25.03
C HIS A 585 -25.27 16.83 23.63
N VAL A 586 -26.53 16.71 23.24
CA VAL A 586 -26.93 16.37 21.86
C VAL A 586 -26.81 17.63 21.00
N ASN A 587 -25.82 17.64 20.11
CA ASN A 587 -25.58 18.74 19.19
C ASN A 587 -26.50 18.66 17.97
N LYS A 588 -26.74 17.43 17.50
CA LYS A 588 -27.53 17.15 16.31
C LYS A 588 -28.15 15.77 16.41
N VAL A 589 -29.38 15.63 15.95
CA VAL A 589 -30.04 14.35 15.71
C VAL A 589 -30.04 14.11 14.20
N ILE A 590 -29.58 12.94 13.78
CA ILE A 590 -29.52 12.58 12.36
C ILE A 590 -30.94 12.19 11.91
N PRO A 591 -31.46 12.70 10.79
CA PRO A 591 -32.74 12.26 10.25
C PRO A 591 -32.77 10.76 9.96
N ASP A 592 -33.95 10.16 10.07
CA ASP A 592 -34.20 8.72 9.86
C ASP A 592 -33.31 7.83 10.76
N SER A 593 -33.00 8.32 11.97
CA SER A 593 -32.16 7.60 12.92
C SER A 593 -32.94 7.07 14.13
N PRO A 594 -32.40 6.06 14.83
CA PRO A 594 -32.96 5.60 16.10
C PRO A 594 -33.20 6.69 17.15
N ALA A 595 -32.36 7.74 17.17
CA ALA A 595 -32.53 8.86 18.07
C ALA A 595 -33.77 9.69 17.74
N GLU A 596 -33.99 9.96 16.46
CA GLU A 596 -35.16 10.72 16.00
C GLU A 596 -36.46 9.94 16.27
N GLU A 597 -36.47 8.64 15.94
CA GLU A 597 -37.61 7.75 16.20
C GLU A 597 -37.94 7.68 17.70
N ALA A 598 -36.92 7.67 18.55
CA ALA A 598 -37.08 7.73 20.00
C ALA A 598 -37.49 9.11 20.54
N GLY A 599 -37.57 10.13 19.68
CA GLY A 599 -37.95 11.50 20.04
C GLY A 599 -36.86 12.26 20.80
N LEU A 600 -35.58 11.89 20.65
CA LEU A 600 -34.46 12.74 21.09
C LEU A 600 -34.42 14.01 20.25
N LEU A 601 -34.05 15.12 20.88
CA LEU A 601 -33.98 16.43 20.27
C LEU A 601 -32.59 17.05 20.44
N GLU A 602 -32.26 17.99 19.57
CA GLU A 602 -31.12 18.87 19.79
C GLU A 602 -31.27 19.59 21.15
N GLN A 603 -30.14 19.85 21.81
CA GLN A 603 -30.05 20.44 23.15
C GLN A 603 -30.44 19.52 24.31
N ASP A 604 -30.95 18.31 24.05
CA ASP A 604 -31.10 17.30 25.10
C ASP A 604 -29.73 17.02 25.74
N ILE A 605 -29.75 16.79 27.05
CA ILE A 605 -28.59 16.30 27.78
C ILE A 605 -28.84 14.85 28.11
N ILE A 606 -28.00 13.95 27.61
CA ILE A 606 -28.04 12.53 27.97
C ILE A 606 -27.18 12.32 29.21
N ILE A 607 -27.77 11.72 30.25
CA ILE A 607 -27.11 11.48 31.54
C ILE A 607 -26.48 10.10 31.57
N GLY A 608 -27.18 9.08 31.06
CA GLY A 608 -26.80 7.67 31.16
C GLY A 608 -28.02 6.77 31.18
N PRO A 609 -27.85 5.46 31.26
CA PRO A 609 -28.95 4.55 31.56
C PRO A 609 -29.52 4.77 32.98
N PRO A 610 -30.77 4.35 33.26
CA PRO A 610 -31.41 4.56 34.57
C PRO A 610 -30.64 4.02 35.77
N GLU A 611 -29.91 2.92 35.58
CA GLU A 611 -29.14 2.24 36.62
C GLU A 611 -27.80 2.90 36.95
N ALA A 612 -27.20 3.65 36.02
CA ALA A 612 -25.88 4.25 36.19
C ALA A 612 -25.69 5.46 35.27
N ALA A 613 -25.36 6.62 35.86
CA ALA A 613 -24.98 7.79 35.08
C ALA A 613 -23.64 7.56 34.37
N PHE A 614 -23.45 8.15 33.20
CA PHE A 614 -22.16 8.15 32.53
C PHE A 614 -21.18 9.02 33.31
N VAL A 615 -20.00 8.48 33.60
CA VAL A 615 -18.93 9.16 34.35
C VAL A 615 -17.78 9.59 33.45
N GLU A 616 -17.72 9.11 32.21
CA GLU A 616 -16.65 9.40 31.25
C GLU A 616 -17.20 10.19 30.03
N PRO A 617 -16.50 11.23 29.55
CA PRO A 617 -17.01 12.17 28.54
C PRO A 617 -17.59 11.57 27.25
N HIS A 618 -17.10 10.38 26.85
CA HIS A 618 -17.50 9.71 25.62
C HIS A 618 -18.09 8.31 25.87
N GLN A 619 -18.42 7.97 27.11
CA GLN A 619 -18.92 6.63 27.50
C GLN A 619 -20.16 6.21 26.69
N ILE A 620 -21.02 7.18 26.35
CA ILE A 620 -22.19 6.94 25.51
C ILE A 620 -21.84 6.27 24.17
N ARG A 621 -20.69 6.60 23.57
CA ARG A 621 -20.25 6.00 22.29
C ARG A 621 -20.02 4.52 22.45
N GLU A 622 -19.20 4.14 23.43
CA GLU A 622 -18.92 2.74 23.73
C GLU A 622 -20.21 2.00 24.08
N TRP A 623 -21.01 2.57 24.99
CA TRP A 623 -22.28 1.96 25.43
C TRP A 623 -23.26 1.71 24.27
N ILE A 624 -23.38 2.64 23.31
CA ILE A 624 -24.20 2.42 22.11
C ILE A 624 -23.55 1.36 21.21
N MET A 625 -22.26 1.47 20.95
CA MET A 625 -21.58 0.61 19.98
C MET A 625 -21.53 -0.85 20.41
N THR A 626 -21.43 -1.14 21.71
CA THR A 626 -21.42 -2.49 22.27
C THR A 626 -22.83 -3.04 22.55
N SER A 627 -23.88 -2.25 22.36
CA SER A 627 -25.26 -2.72 22.46
C SER A 627 -25.64 -3.57 21.24
N VAL A 628 -26.52 -4.56 21.44
CA VAL A 628 -26.98 -5.42 20.34
C VAL A 628 -27.87 -4.61 19.41
N VAL A 629 -27.65 -4.72 18.10
CA VAL A 629 -28.50 -4.06 17.11
C VAL A 629 -29.93 -4.60 17.20
N GLY A 630 -30.90 -3.69 17.26
CA GLY A 630 -32.32 -3.98 17.42
C GLY A 630 -32.78 -4.03 18.88
N GLU A 631 -31.85 -4.02 19.85
CA GLU A 631 -32.15 -3.99 21.28
C GLU A 631 -32.72 -2.64 21.71
N GLU A 632 -33.74 -2.67 22.58
CA GLU A 632 -34.24 -1.48 23.25
C GLU A 632 -33.39 -1.16 24.47
N ARG A 633 -32.90 0.07 24.54
CA ARG A 633 -32.11 0.58 25.67
C ARG A 633 -32.78 1.80 26.25
N ARG A 634 -32.68 1.98 27.56
CA ARG A 634 -33.25 3.15 28.25
C ARG A 634 -32.16 4.19 28.49
N LEU A 635 -32.46 5.45 28.18
CA LEU A 635 -31.61 6.59 28.45
C LEU A 635 -32.35 7.62 29.29
N VAL A 636 -31.74 8.08 30.38
CA VAL A 636 -32.20 9.23 31.13
C VAL A 636 -31.65 10.48 30.46
N ILE A 637 -32.55 11.38 30.09
CA ILE A 637 -32.21 12.69 29.52
C ILE A 637 -32.72 13.82 30.41
N LEU A 638 -32.13 14.99 30.25
CA LEU A 638 -32.59 16.25 30.81
C LEU A 638 -33.01 17.19 29.68
N ARG A 639 -34.31 17.46 29.58
CA ARG A 639 -34.91 18.39 28.62
C ARG A 639 -35.64 19.48 29.38
N GLN A 640 -35.29 20.75 29.13
CA GLN A 640 -35.89 21.91 29.82
C GLN A 640 -35.90 21.77 31.36
N ARG A 641 -34.83 21.19 31.94
CA ARG A 641 -34.67 20.86 33.38
C ARG A 641 -35.57 19.75 33.92
N ALA A 642 -36.40 19.11 33.11
CA ALA A 642 -37.12 17.90 33.50
C ALA A 642 -36.29 16.66 33.14
N ARG A 643 -36.12 15.75 34.11
CA ARG A 643 -35.56 14.42 33.87
C ARG A 643 -36.64 13.53 33.28
N MET A 644 -36.34 12.84 32.19
CA MET A 644 -37.24 11.88 31.57
C MET A 644 -36.45 10.69 31.02
N THR A 645 -37.11 9.56 30.90
CA THR A 645 -36.53 8.35 30.31
C THR A 645 -37.05 8.19 28.90
N VAL A 646 -36.12 8.01 27.96
CA VAL A 646 -36.41 7.70 26.56
C VAL A 646 -35.96 6.26 26.29
N VAL A 647 -36.79 5.52 25.56
CA VAL A 647 -36.44 4.18 25.07
C VAL A 647 -35.91 4.36 23.65
N VAL A 648 -34.68 3.90 23.40
CA VAL A 648 -34.04 3.97 22.09
C VAL A 648 -33.85 2.55 21.56
N ARG A 649 -34.21 2.31 20.30
CA ARG A 649 -33.97 1.02 19.65
C ARG A 649 -32.66 1.08 18.85
N VAL A 650 -31.61 0.43 19.33
CA VAL A 650 -30.26 0.57 18.74
C VAL A 650 -30.26 0.13 17.27
N GLY A 651 -29.78 0.99 16.37
CA GLY A 651 -29.67 0.70 14.94
C GLY A 651 -28.31 0.14 14.56
N ALA A 652 -28.18 -0.34 13.32
CA ALA A 652 -26.90 -0.71 12.73
C ALA A 652 -26.13 0.55 12.30
N ALA A 653 -24.82 0.60 12.56
CA ALA A 653 -24.01 1.73 12.10
C ALA A 653 -23.97 1.83 10.56
N PRO A 654 -24.23 3.03 9.99
CA PRO A 654 -24.12 3.22 8.55
C PRO A 654 -22.65 3.21 8.08
N ILE A 655 -22.48 2.94 6.78
CA ILE A 655 -21.18 2.82 6.08
C ILE A 655 -20.54 4.18 5.84
#